data_AF-A0A6G2KVS0-F1
#
_entry.id   AF-A0A6G2KVS0-F1
#
_cell.length_a   1.000
_cell.length_b   1.000
_cell.length_c   1.000
_cell.angle_alpha   90.00
_cell.angle_beta   90.00
_cell.angle_gamma   90.00
#
_symmetry.space_group_name_H-M   'P 1'
#
loop_
_entity.id
_entity.type
_entity.pdbx_description
1 polymer ?
#
loop_
_entity_poly.entity_id
_entity_poly.type
_entity_poly.pdbx_seq_one_letter_code
_entity_poly.pdbx_strand_id
1 'polypeptide(L)'
;MRMTVGVLIVLAVMPIAAYAQLSSAEYTINTGEMVLDFDVRYDLGTVMYDRIQITDGTDTIILGISDVISERGDSIRLNMDSLKAALVNNMSSPILKMDEGAVRFGGAHSAVQSVPIIGKVQVGVVIPDTYQASRHMVELSTEHFNHILERSDASWRLEVVFNDNERQTVSLLELEQSDIDVVIGNESLLAKSRIAQPGMIVMACCDASTDYDIVRGDPLFFSLVPSNNDALDATLAMMNDMGINRILPVYPANDRAILDRINYQAQVAVADGIQYGFSDSSEQIVSSVADAIASDLVMLPGVRLGVLLTSAHDTPRILEAAYQDRSLTTVRWFGLETHDGILDSSKAKFFAQEVGYMVPYIGVLENPLTVSLDSYMYGELGYAPNKTAFGAYDAVQILGLSILGDADIHNSDIDKFADLNVEANDVAGVISGISSEFGGYTTYAGLAEDGGLEAPVYQIQSVRGDAWVRTAMYNNPVDAKVGTISFGDAILPYIQYVAGEPLIDDVVQVGLLVHEYDAYEAGLAARMGLALLDGEYSLVVEDVTNNDIQDGMRLFSDVGIPIVVVHAPESSTLEASVHAQNHNTLIIGTASTGVQSAIQNDNTFRMLPSDMWQARALAGMMAHDNIRGVVAIYPDQTQAQSLLEGVADVFAGEIDMTHSYTDISNVMRNVTLSAIEMTERYGHEGTAILALGDGDDVGYLMDNALGTAGRINWYGSLRVAGSPSISDMTTGSINLAALSPTISGGGHAQLILDSLYLMQPPAYTSSLFEAARMAGMAMTQSDSNADIARALLPSIADDSNLMYDDISFDENGDLASYTYDIWRIDDAWIRDSIYDVMTGYASHIPIGVMVPLTGHDAQRGIQQMWGAHLALSAQNEILEQEGAPWRLSQRVVDTASSPIVSLGAARDLYNMNIQAALGPPDTVSVNEIGRFGSYSDFMLISCCSDAPDVYNSYVVYLGSTDVHKSQTILRMLGDDGISNLLVIHDGSSTILNSLASDFSGHLNVQEYDAIDAHSRVVADADDTLSGMLNLYDRSSVGVLLLADHTDTASILGEALYQNNLQYANWYGVSTDGVLPDILYNPDAVATATNTNFAVAVPAIPKDVDELKAILRMVIGFTPSSDAYLMHDAATLLSTTIIQLNGDSTAPAVAEIMPLLAADLAGITGPLALENNQRLTLSHDIWRIVDGKWQLQKTIP
;
A
#
# COMPACT_ATOMS: atom_id res chain seq x y z
N MET A 1 -2.90 56.54 -62.13
CA MET A 1 -2.86 55.90 -63.46
C MET A 1 -3.24 54.45 -63.25
N ARG A 2 -4.19 53.95 -64.04
CA ARG A 2 -4.84 52.62 -63.95
C ARG A 2 -3.87 51.47 -64.24
N MET A 3 -4.00 50.33 -63.57
CA MET A 3 -4.48 49.06 -64.17
C MET A 3 -4.68 47.95 -63.12
N THR A 4 -5.34 46.88 -63.55
CA THR A 4 -6.40 46.15 -62.86
C THR A 4 -6.21 44.64 -63.07
N VAL A 5 -6.32 43.85 -61.99
CA VAL A 5 -6.88 42.47 -61.80
C VAL A 5 -6.54 41.32 -62.78
N GLY A 6 -6.14 40.17 -62.19
CA GLY A 6 -6.25 38.82 -62.79
C GLY A 6 -5.65 37.69 -61.93
N VAL A 7 -6.51 36.82 -61.37
CA VAL A 7 -6.35 35.77 -60.34
C VAL A 7 -5.73 34.40 -60.79
N LEU A 8 -5.05 33.73 -59.83
CA LEU A 8 -4.69 32.29 -59.60
C LEU A 8 -4.14 31.37 -60.73
N ILE A 9 -2.99 30.70 -60.45
CA ILE A 9 -2.87 29.23 -60.32
C ILE A 9 -1.86 28.90 -59.21
N VAL A 10 -2.28 28.02 -58.30
CA VAL A 10 -1.54 27.37 -57.19
C VAL A 10 -0.48 26.41 -57.72
N LEU A 11 0.74 26.44 -57.18
CA LEU A 11 1.61 25.26 -57.10
C LEU A 11 2.18 25.20 -55.68
N ALA A 12 1.82 24.12 -55.01
CA ALA A 12 2.06 23.83 -53.62
C ALA A 12 3.54 23.63 -53.30
N VAL A 13 3.85 23.98 -52.05
CA VAL A 13 4.96 23.55 -51.21
C VAL A 13 5.45 22.14 -51.58
N MET A 14 6.74 21.99 -51.90
CA MET A 14 7.42 20.69 -51.78
C MET A 14 7.81 20.52 -50.30
N PRO A 15 7.41 19.43 -49.63
CA PRO A 15 7.80 19.17 -48.25
C PRO A 15 9.29 18.83 -48.18
N ILE A 16 9.93 19.31 -47.11
CA ILE A 16 11.27 18.93 -46.69
C ILE A 16 11.23 17.42 -46.39
N ALA A 17 12.05 16.62 -47.07
CA ALA A 17 12.17 15.19 -46.78
C ALA A 17 12.91 15.02 -45.44
N ALA A 18 12.23 14.48 -44.43
CA ALA A 18 12.84 14.05 -43.19
C ALA A 18 13.57 12.71 -43.42
N TYR A 19 14.72 12.52 -42.77
CA TYR A 19 15.50 11.28 -42.83
C TYR A 19 14.94 10.31 -41.77
N ALA A 20 14.45 9.13 -42.19
CA ALA A 20 13.97 8.08 -41.29
C ALA A 20 15.12 7.22 -40.75
N GLN A 21 15.26 7.16 -39.43
CA GLN A 21 16.16 6.30 -38.69
C GLN A 21 15.36 5.22 -37.97
N LEU A 22 15.93 4.02 -37.85
CA LEU A 22 15.34 2.94 -37.07
C LEU A 22 15.43 3.28 -35.58
N SER A 23 14.28 3.42 -34.91
CA SER A 23 14.19 3.74 -33.49
C SER A 23 14.18 2.50 -32.61
N SER A 24 13.52 1.43 -33.07
CA SER A 24 13.46 0.15 -32.37
C SER A 24 13.31 -1.00 -33.36
N ALA A 25 13.78 -2.17 -32.94
CA ALA A 25 13.53 -3.43 -33.60
C ALA A 25 13.01 -4.41 -32.56
N GLU A 26 11.70 -4.62 -32.55
CA GLU A 26 11.06 -5.61 -31.68
C GLU A 26 10.86 -6.90 -32.46
N TYR A 27 11.20 -8.03 -31.86
CA TYR A 27 11.04 -9.35 -32.45
C TYR A 27 10.23 -10.24 -31.53
N THR A 28 9.05 -10.63 -31.96
CA THR A 28 8.21 -11.58 -31.22
C THR A 28 8.74 -12.98 -31.45
N ILE A 29 9.34 -13.57 -30.42
CA ILE A 29 10.12 -14.81 -30.49
C ILE A 29 9.23 -16.00 -30.90
N ASN A 30 7.99 -16.04 -30.40
CA ASN A 30 7.04 -17.11 -30.63
C ASN A 30 6.45 -17.06 -32.06
N THR A 31 6.12 -15.86 -32.57
CA THR A 31 5.39 -15.69 -33.85
C THR A 31 6.30 -15.43 -35.05
N GLY A 32 7.56 -15.08 -34.80
CA GLY A 32 8.49 -14.64 -35.84
C GLY A 32 8.14 -13.26 -36.44
N GLU A 33 7.17 -12.54 -35.88
CA GLU A 33 6.86 -11.17 -36.30
C GLU A 33 7.96 -10.21 -35.83
N MET A 34 8.46 -9.40 -36.74
CA MET A 34 9.42 -8.35 -36.46
C MET A 34 8.81 -7.00 -36.79
N VAL A 35 8.84 -6.09 -35.83
CA VAL A 35 8.39 -4.71 -35.99
C VAL A 35 9.60 -3.81 -35.95
N LEU A 36 9.79 -3.07 -37.04
CA LEU A 36 10.83 -2.06 -37.19
C LEU A 36 10.14 -0.70 -37.16
N ASP A 37 10.33 0.05 -36.09
CA ASP A 37 9.78 1.40 -35.97
C ASP A 37 10.82 2.43 -36.38
N PHE A 38 10.34 3.48 -37.05
CA PHE A 38 11.15 4.57 -37.55
C PHE A 38 10.72 5.87 -36.90
N ASP A 39 11.71 6.69 -36.56
CA ASP A 39 11.54 7.95 -35.85
C ASP A 39 10.71 9.01 -36.61
N VAL A 40 10.61 8.91 -37.94
CA VAL A 40 9.80 9.79 -38.78
C VAL A 40 9.10 9.05 -39.91
N ARG A 41 7.96 9.63 -40.34
CA ARG A 41 7.21 9.10 -41.48
C ARG A 41 7.94 9.27 -42.82
N TYR A 42 8.01 8.21 -43.60
CA TYR A 42 8.62 8.12 -44.91
C TYR A 42 7.62 7.62 -45.99
N ASP A 43 7.95 7.86 -47.27
CA ASP A 43 7.14 7.42 -48.41
C ASP A 43 7.22 5.90 -48.61
N LEU A 44 6.05 5.25 -48.71
CA LEU A 44 5.92 3.80 -48.91
C LEU A 44 6.69 3.31 -50.15
N GLY A 45 7.63 2.38 -49.95
CA GLY A 45 8.47 1.78 -51.01
C GLY A 45 9.86 2.40 -51.19
N THR A 46 10.35 3.15 -50.21
CA THR A 46 11.69 3.77 -50.22
C THR A 46 12.76 2.95 -49.52
N VAL A 47 12.40 1.85 -48.85
CA VAL A 47 13.32 0.94 -48.16
C VAL A 47 13.85 -0.14 -49.11
N MET A 48 15.17 -0.31 -49.15
CA MET A 48 15.91 -1.34 -49.87
C MET A 48 16.17 -2.51 -48.92
N TYR A 49 15.23 -3.46 -48.92
CA TYR A 49 15.20 -4.57 -47.98
C TYR A 49 16.44 -5.47 -48.05
N ASP A 50 17.07 -5.64 -49.22
CA ASP A 50 18.28 -6.45 -49.42
C ASP A 50 19.54 -5.92 -48.70
N ARG A 51 19.41 -4.78 -48.02
CA ARG A 51 20.44 -4.11 -47.21
C ARG A 51 20.11 -4.10 -45.72
N ILE A 52 19.04 -4.79 -45.31
CA ILE A 52 18.70 -5.01 -43.90
C ILE A 52 19.15 -6.43 -43.55
N GLN A 53 19.95 -6.54 -42.48
CA GLN A 53 20.53 -7.80 -42.03
C GLN A 53 20.32 -7.97 -40.53
N ILE A 54 20.11 -9.20 -40.07
CA ILE A 54 20.14 -9.55 -38.64
C ILE A 54 21.38 -10.37 -38.40
N THR A 55 22.18 -10.03 -37.39
CA THR A 55 23.42 -10.75 -37.08
C THR A 55 23.78 -10.64 -35.61
N ASP A 56 24.39 -11.67 -35.04
CA ASP A 56 25.06 -11.63 -33.73
C ASP A 56 26.60 -11.59 -33.83
N GLY A 57 27.11 -11.36 -35.05
CA GLY A 57 28.53 -11.43 -35.38
C GLY A 57 29.02 -12.80 -35.84
N THR A 58 28.26 -13.88 -35.63
CA THR A 58 28.58 -15.24 -36.10
C THR A 58 27.72 -15.66 -37.28
N ASP A 59 26.40 -15.49 -37.16
CA ASP A 59 25.43 -15.76 -38.20
C ASP A 59 24.87 -14.45 -38.77
N THR A 60 24.35 -14.49 -40.00
CA THR A 60 23.78 -13.32 -40.67
C THR A 60 22.61 -13.71 -41.56
N ILE A 61 21.46 -13.08 -41.34
CA ILE A 61 20.25 -13.22 -42.14
C ILE A 61 20.06 -11.94 -42.94
N ILE A 62 19.76 -12.05 -44.23
CA ILE A 62 19.43 -10.90 -45.09
C ILE A 62 17.91 -10.88 -45.27
N LEU A 63 17.29 -9.75 -44.96
CA LEU A 63 15.85 -9.53 -45.11
C LEU A 63 15.54 -9.10 -46.55
N GLY A 64 14.33 -9.39 -47.01
CA GLY A 64 13.89 -9.08 -48.37
C GLY A 64 12.48 -8.52 -48.40
N ILE A 65 12.11 -7.91 -49.53
CA ILE A 65 10.75 -7.34 -49.71
C ILE A 65 9.65 -8.42 -49.59
N SER A 66 9.99 -9.69 -49.78
CA SER A 66 9.07 -10.82 -49.58
C SER A 66 8.69 -11.05 -48.12
N ASP A 67 9.48 -10.53 -47.18
CA ASP A 67 9.28 -10.73 -45.75
C ASP A 67 8.34 -9.66 -45.17
N VAL A 68 8.00 -8.61 -45.93
CA VAL A 68 7.17 -7.48 -45.47
C VAL A 68 5.68 -7.86 -45.48
N ILE A 69 5.06 -7.80 -44.31
CA ILE A 69 3.61 -7.97 -44.12
C ILE A 69 2.90 -6.65 -44.42
N SER A 70 3.37 -5.58 -43.77
CA SER A 70 2.76 -4.26 -43.89
C SER A 70 3.78 -3.16 -43.68
N GLU A 71 3.64 -2.10 -44.44
CA GLU A 71 4.44 -0.88 -44.34
C GLU A 71 3.48 0.26 -44.03
N ARG A 72 3.65 0.88 -42.87
CA ARG A 72 3.04 2.17 -42.52
C ARG A 72 4.13 3.21 -42.54
N GLY A 73 3.78 4.47 -42.77
CA GLY A 73 4.78 5.52 -43.00
C GLY A 73 5.89 5.59 -41.95
N ASP A 74 5.66 5.10 -40.74
CA ASP A 74 6.56 5.11 -39.58
C ASP A 74 6.96 3.71 -39.08
N SER A 75 6.50 2.61 -39.69
CA SER A 75 6.77 1.25 -39.19
C SER A 75 6.71 0.19 -40.29
N ILE A 76 7.58 -0.81 -40.18
CA ILE A 76 7.60 -1.99 -41.04
C ILE A 76 7.33 -3.22 -40.20
N ARG A 77 6.31 -3.98 -40.58
CA ARG A 77 6.07 -5.31 -40.03
C ARG A 77 6.58 -6.36 -40.99
N LEU A 78 7.44 -7.23 -40.50
CA LEU A 78 8.05 -8.33 -41.22
C LEU A 78 7.58 -9.65 -40.62
N ASN A 79 7.25 -10.62 -41.48
CA ASN A 79 7.03 -12.01 -41.08
C ASN A 79 8.30 -12.79 -41.41
N MET A 80 8.98 -13.31 -40.39
CA MET A 80 10.11 -14.17 -40.59
C MET A 80 9.62 -15.58 -40.92
N ASP A 81 10.01 -16.09 -42.09
CA ASP A 81 9.72 -17.49 -42.40
C ASP A 81 10.33 -18.42 -41.34
N SER A 82 9.75 -19.62 -41.20
CA SER A 82 10.16 -20.59 -40.16
C SER A 82 11.67 -20.88 -40.09
N LEU A 83 12.42 -20.75 -41.20
CA LEU A 83 13.86 -20.98 -41.20
C LEU A 83 14.62 -19.75 -40.68
N LYS A 84 14.19 -18.54 -41.06
CA LYS A 84 14.79 -17.30 -40.57
C LYS A 84 14.45 -17.06 -39.10
N ALA A 85 13.21 -17.29 -38.68
CA ALA A 85 12.79 -17.20 -37.29
C ALA A 85 13.63 -18.13 -36.39
N ALA A 86 13.77 -19.41 -36.78
CA ALA A 86 14.62 -20.36 -36.07
C ALA A 86 16.10 -19.91 -35.99
N LEU A 87 16.62 -19.24 -37.03
CA LEU A 87 17.98 -18.70 -36.99
C LEU A 87 18.11 -17.51 -36.03
N VAL A 88 17.13 -16.59 -35.99
CA VAL A 88 17.14 -15.47 -35.03
C VAL A 88 17.02 -15.98 -33.60
N ASN A 89 16.13 -16.95 -33.34
CA ASN A 89 15.95 -17.55 -32.01
C ASN A 89 17.23 -18.21 -31.49
N ASN A 90 18.12 -18.68 -32.37
CA ASN A 90 19.39 -19.29 -31.98
C ASN A 90 20.55 -18.28 -31.83
N MET A 91 20.33 -16.99 -32.08
CA MET A 91 21.35 -15.96 -31.92
C MET A 91 21.48 -15.52 -30.45
N SER A 92 22.70 -15.30 -30.01
CA SER A 92 22.98 -14.89 -28.63
C SER A 92 22.55 -13.45 -28.36
N SER A 93 22.91 -12.51 -29.24
CA SER A 93 22.61 -11.08 -29.11
C SER A 93 22.40 -10.48 -30.50
N PRO A 94 21.26 -10.77 -31.15
CA PRO A 94 21.05 -10.35 -32.52
C PRO A 94 20.87 -8.83 -32.60
N ILE A 95 21.63 -8.23 -33.50
CA ILE A 95 21.50 -6.82 -33.86
C ILE A 95 20.98 -6.71 -35.29
N LEU A 96 20.06 -5.79 -35.51
CA LEU A 96 19.59 -5.44 -36.84
C LEU A 96 20.54 -4.40 -37.44
N LYS A 97 21.23 -4.77 -38.52
CA LYS A 97 22.12 -3.91 -39.31
C LYS A 97 21.43 -3.40 -40.56
N MET A 98 21.41 -2.09 -40.74
CA MET A 98 21.01 -1.46 -41.98
C MET A 98 22.24 -0.89 -42.68
N ASP A 99 22.59 -1.42 -43.86
CA ASP A 99 23.77 -0.99 -44.62
C ASP A 99 23.59 0.41 -45.24
N GLU A 100 24.70 1.09 -45.55
CA GLU A 100 24.70 2.42 -46.18
C GLU A 100 23.83 2.43 -47.45
N GLY A 101 22.78 3.25 -47.44
CA GLY A 101 21.77 3.36 -48.50
C GLY A 101 20.65 2.30 -48.48
N ALA A 102 20.33 1.71 -47.31
CA ALA A 102 19.14 0.90 -47.10
C ALA A 102 17.83 1.70 -47.23
N VAL A 103 17.85 3.03 -47.10
CA VAL A 103 16.68 3.89 -47.32
C VAL A 103 16.98 4.90 -48.44
N ARG A 104 16.13 4.98 -49.47
CA ARG A 104 16.29 5.87 -50.63
C ARG A 104 15.60 7.21 -50.42
N PHE A 105 16.28 8.18 -49.79
CA PHE A 105 15.90 9.59 -49.86
C PHE A 105 17.01 10.45 -50.48
N GLY A 106 16.62 11.43 -51.27
CA GLY A 106 17.54 12.25 -52.06
C GLY A 106 18.39 13.17 -51.20
N GLY A 107 19.61 12.75 -50.87
CA GLY A 107 20.62 13.52 -50.12
C GLY A 107 21.64 12.57 -49.51
N ALA A 108 22.92 12.94 -49.45
CA ALA A 108 24.02 11.99 -49.31
C ALA A 108 24.30 11.49 -47.87
N HIS A 109 24.72 10.21 -47.80
CA HIS A 109 25.30 9.42 -46.69
C HIS A 109 24.37 9.05 -45.51
N SER A 110 23.90 7.80 -45.49
CA SER A 110 23.38 7.15 -44.27
C SER A 110 24.45 6.21 -43.71
N ALA A 111 24.88 6.43 -42.47
CA ALA A 111 25.79 5.54 -41.77
C ALA A 111 25.15 4.15 -41.57
N VAL A 112 25.97 3.11 -41.42
CA VAL A 112 25.48 1.78 -41.05
C VAL A 112 24.83 1.88 -39.67
N GLN A 113 23.54 1.61 -39.56
CA GLN A 113 22.82 1.58 -38.29
C GLN A 113 22.82 0.15 -37.75
N SER A 114 23.01 0.01 -36.43
CA SER A 114 22.94 -1.27 -35.73
C SER A 114 22.09 -1.06 -34.49
N VAL A 115 20.90 -1.68 -34.44
CA VAL A 115 19.97 -1.56 -33.32
C VAL A 115 19.85 -2.93 -32.66
N PRO A 116 20.02 -3.06 -31.33
CA PRO A 116 19.71 -4.29 -30.62
C PRO A 116 18.27 -4.70 -30.89
N ILE A 117 18.07 -5.99 -31.16
CA ILE A 117 16.72 -6.52 -31.27
C ILE A 117 16.25 -6.83 -29.86
N ILE A 118 15.10 -6.28 -29.47
CA ILE A 118 14.44 -6.66 -28.21
C ILE A 118 13.47 -7.80 -28.50
N GLY A 119 13.73 -8.95 -27.87
CA GLY A 119 12.88 -10.13 -27.97
C GLY A 119 11.62 -9.97 -27.13
N LYS A 120 10.45 -10.25 -27.70
CA LYS A 120 9.20 -10.31 -26.95
C LYS A 120 8.74 -11.76 -26.89
N VAL A 121 8.60 -12.28 -25.68
CA VAL A 121 7.94 -13.57 -25.47
C VAL A 121 6.51 -13.30 -25.06
N GLN A 122 5.56 -13.75 -25.88
CA GLN A 122 4.14 -13.48 -25.66
C GLN A 122 3.47 -14.56 -24.81
N VAL A 123 2.72 -14.13 -23.80
CA VAL A 123 1.86 -14.99 -22.97
C VAL A 123 0.42 -14.49 -23.08
N GLY A 124 -0.50 -15.39 -23.39
CA GLY A 124 -1.92 -15.06 -23.52
C GLY A 124 -2.60 -14.96 -22.17
N VAL A 125 -3.55 -14.04 -22.02
CA VAL A 125 -4.36 -13.90 -20.80
C VAL A 125 -5.84 -13.94 -21.17
N VAL A 126 -6.56 -14.94 -20.64
CA VAL A 126 -8.00 -15.13 -20.86
C VAL A 126 -8.72 -15.05 -19.50
N ILE A 127 -8.64 -13.86 -18.90
CA ILE A 127 -9.31 -13.50 -17.65
C ILE A 127 -10.39 -12.46 -17.96
N PRO A 128 -11.68 -12.74 -17.65
CA PRO A 128 -12.76 -11.80 -17.97
C PRO A 128 -12.59 -10.44 -17.29
N ASP A 129 -13.06 -9.37 -17.94
CA ASP A 129 -13.05 -7.98 -17.41
C ASP A 129 -13.73 -7.83 -16.03
N THR A 130 -14.59 -8.78 -15.66
CA THR A 130 -15.25 -8.83 -14.34
C THR A 130 -14.30 -9.17 -13.20
N TYR A 131 -13.11 -9.73 -13.49
CA TYR A 131 -12.09 -10.09 -12.50
C TYR A 131 -10.94 -9.05 -12.51
N GLN A 132 -11.27 -7.79 -12.23
CA GLN A 132 -10.34 -6.66 -12.32
C GLN A 132 -9.08 -6.84 -11.45
N ALA A 133 -9.24 -7.37 -10.23
CA ALA A 133 -8.12 -7.65 -9.33
C ALA A 133 -7.09 -8.62 -9.92
N SER A 134 -7.54 -9.72 -10.53
CA SER A 134 -6.62 -10.69 -11.15
C SER A 134 -5.93 -10.11 -12.39
N ARG A 135 -6.58 -9.23 -13.15
CA ARG A 135 -5.97 -8.59 -14.34
C ARG A 135 -4.88 -7.60 -13.96
N HIS A 136 -5.14 -6.73 -12.98
CA HIS A 136 -4.14 -5.80 -12.45
C HIS A 136 -2.96 -6.56 -11.83
N MET A 137 -3.20 -7.69 -11.15
CA MET A 137 -2.11 -8.53 -10.63
C MET A 137 -1.22 -9.12 -11.75
N VAL A 138 -1.80 -9.46 -12.91
CA VAL A 138 -1.01 -9.91 -14.08
C VAL A 138 -0.17 -8.77 -14.65
N GLU A 139 -0.75 -7.58 -14.80
CA GLU A 139 -0.05 -6.39 -15.30
C GLU A 139 1.11 -6.01 -14.36
N LEU A 140 0.84 -5.87 -13.07
CA LEU A 140 1.82 -5.55 -12.04
C LEU A 140 2.95 -6.60 -11.96
N SER A 141 2.60 -7.89 -12.01
CA SER A 141 3.61 -8.95 -12.01
C SER A 141 4.49 -8.91 -13.25
N THR A 142 3.91 -8.56 -14.41
CA THR A 142 4.66 -8.41 -15.67
C THR A 142 5.63 -7.23 -15.59
N GLU A 143 5.20 -6.10 -15.04
CA GLU A 143 6.05 -4.93 -14.81
C GLU A 143 7.22 -5.27 -13.88
N HIS A 144 6.94 -5.93 -12.75
CA HIS A 144 7.99 -6.36 -11.83
C HIS A 144 8.99 -7.33 -12.47
N PHE A 145 8.51 -8.30 -13.24
CA PHE A 145 9.37 -9.25 -13.95
C PHE A 145 10.28 -8.54 -14.96
N ASN A 146 9.68 -7.67 -15.79
CA ASN A 146 10.42 -6.93 -16.81
C ASN A 146 11.40 -5.91 -16.20
N HIS A 147 11.08 -5.29 -15.07
CA HIS A 147 11.99 -4.38 -14.37
C HIS A 147 13.29 -5.07 -13.93
N ILE A 148 13.22 -6.34 -13.54
CA ILE A 148 14.42 -7.13 -13.20
C ILE A 148 15.25 -7.44 -14.46
N LEU A 149 14.58 -7.78 -15.57
CA LEU A 149 15.23 -8.00 -16.86
C LEU A 149 15.91 -6.72 -17.37
N GLU A 150 15.25 -5.57 -17.26
CA GLU A 150 15.76 -4.26 -17.67
C GLU A 150 16.98 -3.84 -16.85
N ARG A 151 16.96 -4.02 -15.53
CA ARG A 151 18.12 -3.75 -14.66
C ARG A 151 19.35 -4.60 -14.97
N SER A 152 19.17 -5.67 -15.72
CA SER A 152 20.21 -6.62 -16.06
C SER A 152 20.59 -6.61 -17.53
N ASP A 153 20.15 -5.59 -18.28
CA ASP A 153 20.41 -5.43 -19.72
C ASP A 153 19.96 -6.63 -20.58
N ALA A 154 18.92 -7.35 -20.14
CA ALA A 154 18.40 -8.50 -20.87
C ALA A 154 17.90 -8.08 -22.26
N SER A 155 18.24 -8.86 -23.29
CA SER A 155 17.82 -8.55 -24.67
C SER A 155 16.34 -8.83 -24.94
N TRP A 156 15.56 -9.31 -23.96
CA TRP A 156 14.17 -9.70 -24.13
C TRP A 156 13.29 -9.24 -22.96
N ARG A 157 11.97 -9.23 -23.18
CA ARG A 157 10.95 -8.97 -22.17
C ARG A 157 9.73 -9.89 -22.34
N LEU A 158 8.96 -10.02 -21.27
CA LEU A 158 7.66 -10.68 -21.29
C LEU A 158 6.58 -9.71 -21.78
N GLU A 159 5.72 -10.15 -22.68
CA GLU A 159 4.57 -9.38 -23.16
C GLU A 159 3.28 -10.17 -22.92
N VAL A 160 2.38 -9.63 -22.10
CA VAL A 160 1.06 -10.24 -21.86
C VAL A 160 0.03 -9.74 -22.87
N VAL A 161 -0.69 -10.67 -23.51
CA VAL A 161 -1.71 -10.38 -24.52
C VAL A 161 -3.08 -10.76 -23.97
N PHE A 162 -3.84 -9.75 -23.54
CA PHE A 162 -5.23 -9.95 -23.10
C PHE A 162 -6.15 -10.26 -24.28
N ASN A 163 -6.85 -11.39 -24.20
CA ASN A 163 -7.92 -11.75 -25.14
C ASN A 163 -9.16 -12.21 -24.35
N ASP A 164 -10.09 -11.28 -24.15
CA ASP A 164 -11.35 -11.52 -23.44
C ASP A 164 -12.54 -11.52 -24.41
N ASN A 165 -12.89 -12.71 -24.90
CA ASN A 165 -14.12 -12.94 -25.64
C ASN A 165 -15.16 -13.57 -24.70
N GLU A 166 -16.43 -13.18 -24.81
CA GLU A 166 -17.55 -13.78 -24.06
C GLU A 166 -17.55 -15.33 -24.12
N ARG A 167 -16.99 -15.89 -25.20
CA ARG A 167 -16.66 -17.31 -25.31
C ARG A 167 -15.15 -17.52 -25.19
N GLN A 168 -14.67 -17.87 -24.01
CA GLN A 168 -13.26 -18.21 -23.75
C GLN A 168 -12.66 -19.25 -24.72
N THR A 169 -13.44 -20.21 -25.23
CA THR A 169 -12.99 -21.16 -26.26
C THR A 169 -12.60 -20.47 -27.58
N VAL A 170 -13.22 -19.33 -27.91
CA VAL A 170 -12.85 -18.51 -29.07
C VAL A 170 -11.55 -17.76 -28.80
N SER A 171 -11.36 -17.21 -27.59
CA SER A 171 -10.09 -16.59 -27.19
C SER A 171 -8.90 -17.55 -27.30
N LEU A 172 -9.07 -18.81 -26.85
CA LEU A 172 -8.05 -19.85 -27.03
C LEU A 172 -7.73 -20.13 -28.51
N LEU A 173 -8.76 -20.16 -29.37
CA LEU A 173 -8.59 -20.33 -30.83
C LEU A 173 -7.90 -19.14 -31.50
N GLU A 174 -8.13 -17.92 -31.00
CA GLU A 174 -7.51 -16.70 -31.53
C GLU A 174 -6.06 -16.56 -31.08
N LEU A 175 -5.74 -16.93 -29.84
CA LEU A 175 -4.37 -16.96 -29.31
C LEU A 175 -3.53 -18.04 -30.01
N GLU A 176 -4.06 -19.26 -30.20
CA GLU A 176 -3.39 -20.32 -30.98
C GLU A 176 -3.17 -19.87 -32.44
N GLN A 177 -4.17 -19.24 -33.08
CA GLN A 177 -4.00 -18.70 -34.45
C GLN A 177 -2.95 -17.58 -34.52
N SER A 178 -2.56 -17.03 -33.38
CA SER A 178 -1.52 -16.03 -33.24
C SER A 178 -0.20 -16.62 -32.72
N ASP A 179 -0.04 -17.96 -32.72
CA ASP A 179 1.14 -18.70 -32.24
C ASP A 179 1.52 -18.39 -30.77
N ILE A 180 0.51 -18.13 -29.92
CA ILE A 180 0.68 -17.95 -28.47
C ILE A 180 0.21 -19.22 -27.77
N ASP A 181 1.15 -20.10 -27.41
CA ASP A 181 0.84 -21.44 -26.85
C ASP A 181 0.83 -21.50 -25.32
N VAL A 182 1.10 -20.40 -24.63
CA VAL A 182 1.11 -20.30 -23.15
C VAL A 182 0.02 -19.34 -22.71
N VAL A 183 -0.90 -19.80 -21.86
CA VAL A 183 -2.09 -19.03 -21.47
C VAL A 183 -2.31 -19.04 -19.96
N ILE A 184 -2.52 -17.85 -19.39
CA ILE A 184 -3.01 -17.63 -18.03
C ILE A 184 -4.53 -17.43 -18.06
N GLY A 185 -5.26 -18.07 -17.15
CA GLY A 185 -6.71 -17.91 -17.06
C GLY A 185 -7.32 -18.35 -15.74
N ASN A 186 -8.64 -18.50 -15.73
CA ASN A 186 -9.40 -19.03 -14.60
C ASN A 186 -9.70 -20.53 -14.74
N GLU A 187 -10.24 -21.17 -13.71
CA GLU A 187 -10.61 -22.61 -13.75
C GLU A 187 -11.50 -22.96 -14.97
N SER A 188 -12.51 -22.13 -15.26
CA SER A 188 -13.40 -22.33 -16.41
C SER A 188 -12.65 -22.48 -17.74
N LEU A 189 -11.46 -21.88 -17.86
CA LEU A 189 -10.60 -22.02 -19.02
C LEU A 189 -10.02 -23.44 -19.13
N LEU A 190 -9.55 -24.05 -18.04
CA LEU A 190 -9.02 -25.42 -18.02
C LEU A 190 -10.05 -26.46 -18.48
N ALA A 191 -11.31 -26.31 -18.04
CA ALA A 191 -12.38 -27.21 -18.49
C ALA A 191 -12.68 -27.05 -19.99
N LYS A 192 -12.62 -25.81 -20.50
CA LYS A 192 -12.91 -25.47 -21.90
C LYS A 192 -11.75 -25.81 -22.84
N SER A 193 -10.50 -25.72 -22.38
CA SER A 193 -9.31 -26.03 -23.18
C SER A 193 -9.25 -27.52 -23.56
N ARG A 194 -9.64 -28.43 -22.64
CA ARG A 194 -9.77 -29.88 -22.95
C ARG A 194 -10.67 -30.18 -24.16
N ILE A 195 -11.68 -29.33 -24.38
CA ILE A 195 -12.64 -29.47 -25.49
C ILE A 195 -12.14 -28.74 -26.74
N ALA A 196 -11.38 -27.65 -26.54
CA ALA A 196 -10.98 -26.74 -27.58
C ALA A 196 -9.75 -27.21 -28.36
N GLN A 197 -8.65 -27.58 -27.68
CA GLN A 197 -7.34 -27.72 -28.31
C GLN A 197 -6.35 -28.61 -27.50
N PRO A 198 -5.71 -29.61 -28.13
CA PRO A 198 -4.57 -30.31 -27.55
C PRO A 198 -3.24 -29.65 -27.97
N GLY A 199 -2.50 -29.03 -27.04
CA GLY A 199 -1.13 -28.54 -27.31
C GLY A 199 -0.68 -27.24 -26.63
N MET A 200 -1.59 -26.50 -25.98
CA MET A 200 -1.23 -25.27 -25.25
C MET A 200 -0.98 -25.54 -23.77
N ILE A 201 -0.06 -24.78 -23.16
CA ILE A 201 0.02 -24.65 -21.70
C ILE A 201 -1.13 -23.78 -21.23
N VAL A 202 -1.89 -24.29 -20.26
CA VAL A 202 -2.93 -23.51 -19.58
C VAL A 202 -2.64 -23.52 -18.09
N MET A 203 -2.37 -22.34 -17.54
CA MET A 203 -2.19 -22.13 -16.10
C MET A 203 -3.42 -21.41 -15.53
N ALA A 204 -4.25 -22.14 -14.78
CA ALA A 204 -5.34 -21.52 -14.03
C ALA A 204 -4.79 -20.86 -12.77
N CYS A 205 -5.03 -19.56 -12.64
CA CYS A 205 -4.45 -18.72 -11.63
C CYS A 205 -5.46 -18.15 -10.64
N CYS A 206 -6.74 -18.09 -11.03
CA CYS A 206 -7.77 -17.42 -10.24
C CYS A 206 -9.14 -18.10 -10.33
N ASP A 207 -10.01 -17.73 -9.37
CA ASP A 207 -11.34 -18.27 -9.09
C ASP A 207 -11.38 -19.60 -8.30
N ALA A 208 -12.51 -19.90 -7.64
CA ALA A 208 -12.59 -20.89 -6.56
C ALA A 208 -12.84 -22.33 -7.02
N SER A 209 -11.97 -23.22 -6.52
CA SER A 209 -12.02 -24.68 -6.55
C SER A 209 -11.98 -25.32 -7.95
N THR A 210 -10.95 -26.11 -8.22
CA THR A 210 -10.91 -26.94 -9.43
C THR A 210 -11.45 -28.35 -9.13
N ASP A 211 -12.18 -28.95 -10.08
CA ASP A 211 -12.32 -30.40 -10.08
C ASP A 211 -10.95 -31.01 -10.42
N TYR A 212 -10.34 -31.65 -9.44
CA TYR A 212 -9.00 -32.25 -9.52
C TYR A 212 -8.80 -33.18 -10.72
N ASP A 213 -9.87 -33.82 -11.19
CA ASP A 213 -9.85 -34.71 -12.35
C ASP A 213 -9.71 -33.92 -13.69
N ILE A 214 -9.94 -32.59 -13.69
CA ILE A 214 -9.73 -31.68 -14.83
C ILE A 214 -8.25 -31.30 -14.99
N VAL A 215 -7.48 -31.26 -13.91
CA VAL A 215 -6.03 -30.99 -13.96
C VAL A 215 -5.28 -32.28 -14.27
N ARG A 216 -5.55 -33.36 -13.53
CA ARG A 216 -4.86 -34.64 -13.73
C ARG A 216 -5.16 -35.26 -15.11
N GLY A 217 -4.10 -35.52 -15.87
CA GLY A 217 -4.15 -36.32 -17.10
C GLY A 217 -3.68 -35.62 -18.37
N ASP A 218 -3.31 -34.34 -18.30
CA ASP A 218 -2.67 -33.60 -19.40
C ASP A 218 -1.40 -32.91 -18.90
N PRO A 219 -0.22 -33.17 -19.49
CA PRO A 219 1.06 -32.61 -19.01
C PRO A 219 1.22 -31.10 -19.25
N LEU A 220 0.28 -30.46 -19.94
CA LEU A 220 0.34 -29.01 -20.24
C LEU A 220 -0.57 -28.18 -19.33
N PHE A 221 -1.30 -28.80 -18.40
CA PHE A 221 -2.34 -28.12 -17.63
C PHE A 221 -1.90 -27.95 -16.18
N PHE A 222 -1.87 -26.71 -15.70
CA PHE A 222 -1.41 -26.36 -14.37
C PHE A 222 -2.49 -25.55 -13.63
N SER A 223 -2.62 -25.76 -12.32
CA SER A 223 -3.58 -25.05 -11.49
C SER A 223 -2.92 -24.53 -10.23
N LEU A 224 -2.87 -23.21 -10.09
CA LEU A 224 -2.50 -22.50 -8.86
C LEU A 224 -3.69 -22.36 -7.89
N VAL A 225 -4.81 -22.96 -8.23
CA VAL A 225 -6.03 -22.98 -7.41
C VAL A 225 -6.12 -24.34 -6.71
N PRO A 226 -6.28 -24.38 -5.37
CA PRO A 226 -6.52 -25.60 -4.63
C PRO A 226 -7.77 -26.35 -5.09
N SER A 227 -7.74 -27.69 -5.08
CA SER A 227 -8.85 -28.49 -5.60
C SER A 227 -9.93 -28.76 -4.54
N ASN A 228 -11.12 -29.16 -4.98
CA ASN A 228 -12.18 -29.62 -4.08
C ASN A 228 -11.77 -30.85 -3.24
N ASN A 229 -10.77 -31.61 -3.70
CA ASN A 229 -10.25 -32.75 -2.95
C ASN A 229 -9.36 -32.31 -1.80
N ASP A 230 -8.54 -31.29 -2.02
CA ASP A 230 -7.64 -30.77 -0.99
C ASP A 230 -8.46 -30.06 0.10
N ALA A 231 -9.56 -29.39 -0.27
CA ALA A 231 -10.54 -28.82 0.66
C ALA A 231 -11.22 -29.91 1.51
N LEU A 232 -11.61 -31.04 0.89
CA LEU A 232 -12.15 -32.18 1.63
C LEU A 232 -11.12 -32.76 2.61
N ASP A 233 -9.86 -32.90 2.21
CA ASP A 233 -8.79 -33.37 3.10
C ASP A 233 -8.57 -32.41 4.28
N ALA A 234 -8.58 -31.11 4.04
CA ALA A 234 -8.51 -30.08 5.08
C ALA A 234 -9.68 -30.19 6.07
N THR A 235 -10.92 -30.33 5.57
CA THR A 235 -12.12 -30.49 6.41
C THR A 235 -12.06 -31.78 7.23
N LEU A 236 -11.66 -32.91 6.64
CA LEU A 236 -11.56 -34.18 7.35
C LEU A 236 -10.48 -34.15 8.43
N ALA A 237 -9.34 -33.51 8.17
CA ALA A 237 -8.30 -33.29 9.16
C ALA A 237 -8.81 -32.44 10.33
N MET A 238 -9.55 -31.36 10.04
CA MET A 238 -10.17 -30.50 11.05
C MET A 238 -11.16 -31.24 11.92
N MET A 239 -12.05 -32.02 11.31
CA MET A 239 -13.01 -32.83 12.05
C MET A 239 -12.28 -33.79 13.01
N ASN A 240 -11.20 -34.43 12.55
CA ASN A 240 -10.42 -35.35 13.38
C ASN A 240 -9.72 -34.63 14.56
N ASP A 241 -9.12 -33.46 14.32
CA ASP A 241 -8.43 -32.69 15.36
C ASP A 241 -9.39 -32.20 16.45
N MET A 242 -10.59 -31.76 16.05
CA MET A 242 -11.70 -31.41 16.96
C MET A 242 -12.29 -32.64 17.70
N GLY A 243 -11.74 -33.84 17.46
CA GLY A 243 -12.14 -35.08 18.11
C GLY A 243 -13.49 -35.61 17.63
N ILE A 244 -13.96 -35.22 16.45
CA ILE A 244 -15.13 -35.82 15.81
C ILE A 244 -14.77 -37.25 15.45
N ASN A 245 -15.52 -38.21 15.99
CA ASN A 245 -15.26 -39.64 15.80
C ASN A 245 -16.30 -40.35 14.92
N ARG A 246 -17.29 -39.58 14.44
CA ARG A 246 -18.26 -40.02 13.44
C ARG A 246 -18.71 -38.88 12.53
N ILE A 247 -18.75 -39.11 11.22
CA ILE A 247 -19.12 -38.13 10.20
C ILE A 247 -20.48 -38.50 9.61
N LEU A 248 -21.39 -37.53 9.49
CA LEU A 248 -22.63 -37.63 8.72
C LEU A 248 -22.53 -36.79 7.45
N PRO A 249 -22.20 -37.39 6.30
CA PRO A 249 -22.18 -36.66 5.02
C PRO A 249 -23.60 -36.33 4.56
N VAL A 250 -23.81 -35.11 4.08
CA VAL A 250 -25.04 -34.66 3.42
C VAL A 250 -24.67 -34.15 2.04
N TYR A 251 -25.09 -34.86 1.00
CA TYR A 251 -24.56 -34.68 -0.35
C TYR A 251 -25.64 -34.78 -1.44
N PRO A 252 -25.50 -34.04 -2.55
CA PRO A 252 -26.48 -34.05 -3.63
C PRO A 252 -26.39 -35.34 -4.47
N ALA A 253 -27.50 -35.75 -5.07
CA ALA A 253 -27.61 -37.05 -5.73
C ALA A 253 -26.72 -37.22 -6.97
N ASN A 254 -26.30 -36.12 -7.60
CA ASN A 254 -25.37 -36.08 -8.72
C ASN A 254 -23.90 -36.22 -8.29
N ASP A 255 -23.59 -36.12 -7.00
CA ASP A 255 -22.24 -36.22 -6.46
C ASP A 255 -22.09 -37.43 -5.54
N ARG A 256 -22.33 -38.62 -6.08
CA ARG A 256 -22.14 -39.86 -5.30
C ARG A 256 -20.65 -40.18 -5.06
N ALA A 257 -19.77 -39.68 -5.93
CA ALA A 257 -18.35 -39.94 -5.85
C ALA A 257 -17.72 -39.36 -4.58
N ILE A 258 -18.23 -38.23 -4.07
CA ILE A 258 -17.75 -37.63 -2.83
C ILE A 258 -17.96 -38.53 -1.61
N LEU A 259 -19.05 -39.30 -1.54
CA LEU A 259 -19.28 -40.23 -0.43
C LEU A 259 -18.27 -41.38 -0.45
N ASP A 260 -17.95 -41.92 -1.62
CA ASP A 260 -16.95 -42.98 -1.76
C ASP A 260 -15.55 -42.46 -1.35
N ARG A 261 -15.25 -41.19 -1.65
CA ARG A 261 -14.02 -40.50 -1.23
C ARG A 261 -13.96 -40.24 0.27
N ILE A 262 -15.02 -39.71 0.88
CA ILE A 262 -15.12 -39.53 2.34
C ILE A 262 -14.90 -40.88 3.04
N ASN A 263 -15.51 -41.96 2.55
CA ASN A 263 -15.30 -43.30 3.10
C ASN A 263 -13.86 -43.82 2.95
N TYR A 264 -13.13 -43.36 1.94
CA TYR A 264 -11.75 -43.73 1.69
C TYR A 264 -10.74 -42.92 2.53
N GLN A 265 -10.96 -41.60 2.66
CA GLN A 265 -10.06 -40.66 3.32
C GLN A 265 -10.31 -40.53 4.84
N ALA A 266 -11.56 -40.65 5.29
CA ALA A 266 -11.90 -40.45 6.69
C ALA A 266 -11.22 -41.48 7.60
N GLN A 267 -10.57 -40.99 8.65
CA GLN A 267 -9.93 -41.84 9.68
C GLN A 267 -10.92 -42.31 10.76
N VAL A 268 -12.17 -41.86 10.66
CA VAL A 268 -13.24 -42.05 11.65
C VAL A 268 -14.46 -42.69 10.99
N ALA A 269 -15.44 -43.12 11.80
CA ALA A 269 -16.61 -43.80 11.26
C ALA A 269 -17.46 -42.86 10.39
N VAL A 270 -17.89 -43.31 9.21
CA VAL A 270 -18.79 -42.55 8.33
C VAL A 270 -20.17 -43.19 8.38
N ALA A 271 -21.21 -42.39 8.58
CA ALA A 271 -22.60 -42.84 8.57
C ALA A 271 -23.10 -43.13 7.13
N ASP A 272 -24.23 -43.83 7.02
CA ASP A 272 -24.97 -43.98 5.76
C ASP A 272 -25.46 -42.58 5.33
N GLY A 273 -24.62 -41.80 4.62
CA GLY A 273 -24.86 -40.39 4.36
C GLY A 273 -26.21 -40.06 3.73
N ILE A 274 -26.67 -38.82 3.93
CA ILE A 274 -27.98 -38.34 3.47
C ILE A 274 -27.83 -37.80 2.05
N GLN A 275 -28.34 -38.58 1.09
CA GLN A 275 -28.43 -38.18 -0.31
C GLN A 275 -29.73 -37.41 -0.56
N TYR A 276 -29.65 -36.27 -1.25
CA TYR A 276 -30.84 -35.50 -1.64
C TYR A 276 -30.84 -35.12 -3.13
N GLY A 277 -32.02 -35.03 -3.72
CA GLY A 277 -32.22 -34.58 -5.10
C GLY A 277 -32.48 -33.08 -5.21
N PHE A 278 -32.33 -32.54 -6.42
CA PHE A 278 -32.61 -31.11 -6.71
C PHE A 278 -34.06 -30.68 -6.41
N SER A 279 -35.00 -31.62 -6.38
CA SER A 279 -36.42 -31.35 -6.07
C SER A 279 -36.78 -31.44 -4.59
N ASP A 280 -35.85 -31.87 -3.74
CA ASP A 280 -36.12 -32.08 -2.31
C ASP A 280 -36.08 -30.73 -1.57
N SER A 281 -37.09 -30.48 -0.73
CA SER A 281 -37.16 -29.24 0.05
C SER A 281 -36.11 -29.25 1.17
N SER A 282 -35.61 -28.07 1.57
CA SER A 282 -34.63 -27.98 2.66
C SER A 282 -35.16 -28.55 3.98
N GLU A 283 -36.46 -28.45 4.24
CA GLU A 283 -37.10 -29.06 5.42
C GLU A 283 -37.06 -30.59 5.37
N GLN A 284 -37.20 -31.20 4.18
CA GLN A 284 -37.10 -32.65 4.02
C GLN A 284 -35.66 -33.14 4.26
N ILE A 285 -34.68 -32.39 3.76
CA ILE A 285 -33.25 -32.67 3.97
C ILE A 285 -32.94 -32.58 5.47
N VAL A 286 -33.29 -31.46 6.12
CA VAL A 286 -33.05 -31.21 7.54
C VAL A 286 -33.76 -32.22 8.44
N SER A 287 -34.99 -32.62 8.11
CA SER A 287 -35.69 -33.68 8.85
C SER A 287 -34.93 -35.01 8.80
N SER A 288 -34.34 -35.34 7.65
CA SER A 288 -33.53 -36.56 7.50
C SER A 288 -32.23 -36.47 8.32
N VAL A 289 -31.63 -35.27 8.38
CA VAL A 289 -30.44 -34.98 9.21
C VAL A 289 -30.77 -35.13 10.70
N ALA A 290 -31.90 -34.56 11.15
CA ALA A 290 -32.37 -34.69 12.53
C ALA A 290 -32.61 -36.14 12.95
N ASP A 291 -33.28 -36.93 12.10
CA ASP A 291 -33.53 -38.35 12.35
C ASP A 291 -32.21 -39.15 12.46
N ALA A 292 -31.24 -38.86 11.60
CA ALA A 292 -29.93 -39.52 11.61
C ALA A 292 -29.12 -39.16 12.88
N ILE A 293 -29.07 -37.88 13.25
CA ILE A 293 -28.40 -37.41 14.47
C ILE A 293 -29.04 -38.04 15.71
N ALA A 294 -30.37 -38.00 15.83
CA ALA A 294 -31.09 -38.59 16.95
C ALA A 294 -30.84 -40.10 17.06
N SER A 295 -30.82 -40.80 15.92
CA SER A 295 -30.50 -42.23 15.86
C SER A 295 -29.07 -42.53 16.36
N ASP A 296 -28.08 -41.80 15.88
CA ASP A 296 -26.67 -42.02 16.24
C ASP A 296 -26.37 -41.68 17.70
N LEU A 297 -26.88 -40.55 18.21
CA LEU A 297 -26.72 -40.15 19.61
C LEU A 297 -27.34 -41.16 20.60
N VAL A 298 -28.41 -41.85 20.20
CA VAL A 298 -29.05 -42.89 21.03
C VAL A 298 -28.31 -44.23 20.94
N MET A 299 -27.85 -44.62 19.75
CA MET A 299 -27.28 -45.95 19.53
C MET A 299 -25.78 -46.05 19.86
N LEU A 300 -25.07 -44.92 19.96
CA LEU A 300 -23.60 -44.89 20.07
C LEU A 300 -23.14 -44.06 21.28
N PRO A 301 -22.96 -44.69 22.47
CA PRO A 301 -22.48 -43.98 23.65
C PRO A 301 -21.09 -43.38 23.44
N GLY A 302 -20.93 -42.07 23.69
CA GLY A 302 -19.66 -41.35 23.54
C GLY A 302 -19.34 -40.90 22.11
N VAL A 303 -20.30 -40.99 21.19
CA VAL A 303 -20.15 -40.44 19.84
C VAL A 303 -20.02 -38.92 19.88
N ARG A 304 -19.07 -38.39 19.09
CA ARG A 304 -18.94 -36.98 18.75
C ARG A 304 -19.19 -36.89 17.26
N LEU A 305 -20.42 -36.51 16.91
CA LEU A 305 -20.92 -36.49 15.53
C LEU A 305 -20.66 -35.11 14.92
N GLY A 306 -20.18 -35.08 13.67
CA GLY A 306 -20.08 -33.89 12.84
C GLY A 306 -20.89 -34.04 11.56
N VAL A 307 -21.66 -33.02 11.20
CA VAL A 307 -22.40 -32.96 9.93
C VAL A 307 -21.51 -32.32 8.87
N LEU A 308 -21.28 -33.00 7.75
CA LEU A 308 -20.48 -32.48 6.64
C LEU A 308 -21.38 -32.19 5.44
N LEU A 309 -21.54 -30.91 5.12
CA LEU A 309 -22.24 -30.44 3.92
C LEU A 309 -21.27 -30.37 2.75
N THR A 310 -21.56 -31.06 1.66
CA THR A 310 -20.63 -31.14 0.52
C THR A 310 -20.98 -30.20 -0.64
N SER A 311 -22.10 -29.48 -0.56
CA SER A 311 -22.56 -28.54 -1.59
C SER A 311 -22.70 -27.15 -0.96
N ALA A 312 -21.83 -26.22 -1.31
CA ALA A 312 -21.96 -24.86 -0.78
C ALA A 312 -23.14 -24.12 -1.36
N HIS A 313 -23.50 -24.37 -2.62
CA HIS A 313 -24.67 -23.78 -3.24
C HIS A 313 -25.98 -24.09 -2.46
N ASP A 314 -26.10 -25.31 -1.91
CA ASP A 314 -27.26 -25.71 -1.11
C ASP A 314 -27.14 -25.37 0.38
N THR A 315 -25.93 -25.05 0.85
CA THR A 315 -25.66 -24.85 2.27
C THR A 315 -26.52 -23.73 2.89
N PRO A 316 -26.63 -22.52 2.32
CA PRO A 316 -27.44 -21.44 2.90
C PRO A 316 -28.88 -21.87 3.23
N ARG A 317 -29.57 -22.54 2.29
CA ARG A 317 -30.96 -22.98 2.48
C ARG A 317 -31.09 -24.13 3.48
N ILE A 318 -30.07 -24.98 3.61
CA ILE A 318 -30.05 -26.08 4.58
C ILE A 318 -29.84 -25.51 6.00
N LEU A 319 -28.88 -24.61 6.19
CA LEU A 319 -28.64 -23.96 7.49
C LEU A 319 -29.84 -23.11 7.92
N GLU A 320 -30.49 -22.38 7.00
CA GLU A 320 -31.72 -21.64 7.30
C GLU A 320 -32.86 -22.56 7.77
N ALA A 321 -33.04 -23.72 7.14
CA ALA A 321 -34.04 -24.69 7.57
C ALA A 321 -33.67 -25.36 8.91
N ALA A 322 -32.39 -25.63 9.14
CA ALA A 322 -31.89 -26.21 10.38
C ALA A 322 -32.07 -25.28 11.59
N TYR A 323 -32.04 -23.96 11.39
CA TYR A 323 -32.35 -22.97 12.42
C TYR A 323 -33.71 -23.20 13.12
N GLN A 324 -34.70 -23.79 12.43
CA GLN A 324 -36.01 -24.07 12.99
C GLN A 324 -36.02 -25.26 13.96
N ASP A 325 -35.01 -26.13 13.92
CA ASP A 325 -34.87 -27.28 14.81
C ASP A 325 -33.63 -27.14 15.68
N ARG A 326 -33.84 -26.60 16.88
CA ARG A 326 -32.77 -26.34 17.85
C ARG A 326 -32.06 -27.61 18.34
N SER A 327 -32.62 -28.81 18.13
CA SER A 327 -31.92 -30.06 18.50
C SER A 327 -30.66 -30.29 17.67
N LEU A 328 -30.58 -29.68 16.48
CA LEU A 328 -29.44 -29.76 15.56
C LEU A 328 -28.22 -28.94 15.99
N THR A 329 -28.39 -28.06 16.98
CA THR A 329 -27.30 -27.26 17.57
C THR A 329 -26.38 -28.07 18.49
N THR A 330 -26.74 -29.32 18.76
CA THR A 330 -26.01 -30.22 19.66
C THR A 330 -24.77 -30.87 19.03
N VAL A 331 -24.56 -30.67 17.72
CA VAL A 331 -23.45 -31.21 16.94
C VAL A 331 -22.77 -30.10 16.14
N ARG A 332 -21.49 -30.28 15.81
CA ARG A 332 -20.74 -29.37 14.93
C ARG A 332 -21.13 -29.60 13.47
N TRP A 333 -21.08 -28.53 12.68
CA TRP A 333 -21.35 -28.57 11.24
C TRP A 333 -20.12 -28.08 10.47
N PHE A 334 -19.90 -28.65 9.31
CA PHE A 334 -18.71 -28.41 8.49
C PHE A 334 -19.10 -28.33 7.02
N GLY A 335 -18.31 -27.62 6.23
CA GLY A 335 -18.45 -27.53 4.78
C GLY A 335 -17.13 -27.66 4.04
N LEU A 336 -17.18 -27.41 2.74
CA LEU A 336 -16.02 -27.51 1.83
C LEU A 336 -15.58 -26.17 1.25
N GLU A 337 -16.39 -25.12 1.39
CA GLU A 337 -16.08 -23.78 0.88
C GLU A 337 -17.02 -22.74 1.53
N THR A 338 -16.63 -21.47 1.48
CA THR A 338 -17.43 -20.32 1.91
C THR A 338 -18.56 -20.00 0.94
N HIS A 339 -19.66 -19.41 1.42
CA HIS A 339 -20.75 -18.96 0.55
C HIS A 339 -21.51 -17.76 1.14
N ASP A 340 -21.53 -16.62 0.43
CA ASP A 340 -22.09 -15.35 0.92
C ASP A 340 -23.58 -15.42 1.24
N GLY A 341 -24.33 -16.27 0.56
CA GLY A 341 -25.73 -16.57 0.90
C GLY A 341 -25.97 -17.00 2.37
N ILE A 342 -24.93 -17.46 3.08
CA ILE A 342 -25.02 -17.70 4.54
C ILE A 342 -25.07 -16.36 5.28
N LEU A 343 -24.24 -15.39 4.92
CA LEU A 343 -24.18 -14.05 5.53
C LEU A 343 -25.45 -13.23 5.20
N ASP A 344 -25.97 -13.38 3.98
CA ASP A 344 -27.20 -12.71 3.50
C ASP A 344 -28.46 -13.16 4.26
N SER A 345 -28.46 -14.38 4.82
CA SER A 345 -29.60 -14.93 5.55
C SER A 345 -29.35 -14.88 7.05
N SER A 346 -30.07 -13.99 7.76
CA SER A 346 -29.93 -13.83 9.21
C SER A 346 -30.07 -15.17 9.95
N LYS A 347 -30.97 -16.05 9.50
CA LYS A 347 -31.17 -17.37 10.12
C LYS A 347 -30.02 -18.33 9.84
N ALA A 348 -29.54 -18.39 8.60
CA ALA A 348 -28.40 -19.25 8.25
C ALA A 348 -27.14 -18.80 9.01
N LYS A 349 -26.88 -17.50 9.03
CA LYS A 349 -25.81 -16.85 9.79
C LYS A 349 -25.86 -17.19 11.29
N PHE A 350 -26.99 -16.97 11.96
CA PHE A 350 -27.14 -17.29 13.38
C PHE A 350 -26.94 -18.78 13.67
N PHE A 351 -27.51 -19.65 12.83
CA PHE A 351 -27.32 -21.08 13.00
C PHE A 351 -25.86 -21.49 12.79
N ALA A 352 -25.20 -20.95 11.75
CA ALA A 352 -23.79 -21.19 11.44
C ALA A 352 -22.88 -20.78 12.60
N GLN A 353 -23.11 -19.60 13.19
CA GLN A 353 -22.39 -19.12 14.38
C GLN A 353 -22.59 -20.06 15.57
N GLU A 354 -23.83 -20.44 15.86
CA GLU A 354 -24.16 -21.26 17.03
C GLU A 354 -23.57 -22.66 16.97
N VAL A 355 -23.55 -23.28 15.79
CA VAL A 355 -22.95 -24.61 15.61
C VAL A 355 -21.43 -24.56 15.40
N GLY A 356 -20.85 -23.36 15.26
CA GLY A 356 -19.47 -23.16 14.85
C GLY A 356 -19.19 -23.80 13.49
N TYR A 357 -19.97 -23.42 12.48
CA TYR A 357 -19.82 -23.87 11.11
C TYR A 357 -18.44 -23.47 10.59
N MET A 358 -17.64 -24.46 10.19
CA MET A 358 -16.27 -24.26 9.71
C MET A 358 -16.11 -24.78 8.29
N VAL A 359 -15.38 -24.01 7.47
CA VAL A 359 -15.09 -24.33 6.08
C VAL A 359 -13.63 -24.02 5.76
N PRO A 360 -12.98 -24.78 4.88
CA PRO A 360 -11.70 -24.39 4.33
C PRO A 360 -11.91 -23.25 3.31
N TYR A 361 -10.98 -22.32 3.28
CA TYR A 361 -10.88 -21.19 2.37
C TYR A 361 -9.44 -21.11 1.86
N ILE A 362 -9.25 -20.74 0.61
CA ILE A 362 -7.92 -20.66 -0.01
C ILE A 362 -7.05 -19.70 0.80
N GLY A 363 -5.92 -20.19 1.33
CA GLY A 363 -5.02 -19.38 2.15
C GLY A 363 -4.02 -18.58 1.31
N VAL A 364 -3.64 -17.40 1.81
CA VAL A 364 -2.42 -16.68 1.44
C VAL A 364 -1.58 -16.56 2.72
N LEU A 365 -0.28 -16.85 2.66
CA LEU A 365 0.64 -16.61 3.77
C LEU A 365 0.90 -15.10 3.75
N GLU A 366 0.43 -14.42 4.79
CA GLU A 366 0.68 -12.99 4.92
C GLU A 366 2.17 -12.75 5.16
N ASN A 367 2.85 -12.27 4.12
CA ASN A 367 4.20 -11.78 4.18
C ASN A 367 4.23 -10.27 3.81
N PRO A 368 5.31 -9.54 4.13
CA PRO A 368 5.41 -8.10 3.84
C PRO A 368 5.11 -7.73 2.38
N LEU A 369 5.42 -8.61 1.43
CA LEU A 369 5.12 -8.41 0.01
C LEU A 369 3.63 -8.57 -0.29
N THR A 370 2.94 -9.60 0.22
CA THR A 370 1.47 -9.74 0.07
C THR A 370 0.70 -8.59 0.71
N VAL A 371 1.20 -8.04 1.82
CA VAL A 371 0.65 -6.84 2.47
C VAL A 371 0.89 -5.60 1.61
N SER A 372 2.08 -5.47 1.02
CA SER A 372 2.40 -4.40 0.06
C SER A 372 1.52 -4.47 -1.19
N LEU A 373 1.26 -5.67 -1.70
CA LEU A 373 0.40 -5.92 -2.86
C LEU A 373 -1.08 -5.66 -2.52
N ASP A 374 -1.56 -6.11 -1.36
CA ASP A 374 -2.91 -5.77 -0.85
C ASP A 374 -3.08 -4.24 -0.78
N SER A 375 -2.07 -3.53 -0.27
CA SER A 375 -2.08 -2.07 -0.15
C SER A 375 -2.08 -1.37 -1.52
N TYR A 376 -1.21 -1.81 -2.43
CA TYR A 376 -1.15 -1.30 -3.80
C TYR A 376 -2.49 -1.50 -4.52
N MET A 377 -3.04 -2.71 -4.44
CA MET A 377 -4.30 -3.07 -5.09
C MET A 377 -5.50 -2.32 -4.50
N TYR A 378 -5.50 -2.06 -3.19
CA TYR A 378 -6.51 -1.21 -2.57
C TYR A 378 -6.41 0.23 -3.09
N GLY A 379 -5.20 0.75 -3.29
CA GLY A 379 -4.95 2.06 -3.89
C GLY A 379 -5.50 2.18 -5.31
N GLU A 380 -5.31 1.15 -6.14
CA GLU A 380 -5.76 1.14 -7.53
C GLU A 380 -7.27 0.87 -7.69
N LEU A 381 -7.82 -0.06 -6.90
CA LEU A 381 -9.20 -0.56 -7.09
C LEU A 381 -10.21 -0.01 -6.08
N GLY A 382 -9.77 0.57 -4.97
CA GLY A 382 -10.61 1.01 -3.86
C GLY A 382 -11.17 -0.13 -3.00
N TYR A 383 -10.67 -1.36 -3.16
CA TYR A 383 -11.00 -2.52 -2.32
C TYR A 383 -9.84 -3.53 -2.31
N ALA A 384 -9.74 -4.32 -1.25
CA ALA A 384 -8.70 -5.36 -1.14
C ALA A 384 -9.00 -6.51 -2.12
N PRO A 385 -7.99 -7.00 -2.87
CA PRO A 385 -8.19 -8.06 -3.83
C PRO A 385 -8.60 -9.36 -3.13
N ASN A 386 -9.41 -10.18 -3.80
CA ASN A 386 -9.69 -11.52 -3.29
C ASN A 386 -8.39 -12.34 -3.24
N LYS A 387 -8.31 -13.30 -2.30
CA LYS A 387 -7.07 -14.05 -2.07
C LYS A 387 -6.67 -14.94 -3.27
N THR A 388 -7.59 -15.21 -4.19
CA THR A 388 -7.30 -15.92 -5.45
C THR A 388 -6.67 -15.04 -6.53
N ALA A 389 -6.69 -13.70 -6.41
CA ALA A 389 -6.02 -12.82 -7.38
C ALA A 389 -4.50 -12.92 -7.31
N PHE A 390 -3.92 -13.27 -6.16
CA PHE A 390 -2.48 -13.45 -5.99
C PHE A 390 -1.92 -14.59 -6.84
N GLY A 391 -2.74 -15.60 -7.17
CA GLY A 391 -2.31 -16.68 -8.06
C GLY A 391 -2.03 -16.16 -9.47
N ALA A 392 -2.66 -15.06 -9.88
CA ALA A 392 -2.40 -14.40 -11.15
C ALA A 392 -1.02 -13.73 -11.18
N TYR A 393 -0.55 -13.22 -10.04
CA TYR A 393 0.81 -12.72 -9.90
C TYR A 393 1.82 -13.87 -10.04
N ASP A 394 1.62 -14.96 -9.31
CA ASP A 394 2.47 -16.16 -9.35
C ASP A 394 2.55 -16.78 -10.73
N ALA A 395 1.42 -16.83 -11.45
CA ALA A 395 1.36 -17.41 -12.79
C ALA A 395 2.33 -16.71 -13.74
N VAL A 396 2.40 -15.38 -13.69
CA VAL A 396 3.32 -14.60 -14.52
C VAL A 396 4.78 -14.90 -14.16
N GLN A 397 5.11 -14.90 -12.87
CA GLN A 397 6.48 -15.15 -12.41
C GLN A 397 6.94 -16.57 -12.77
N ILE A 398 6.13 -17.59 -12.46
CA ILE A 398 6.46 -19.00 -12.74
C ILE A 398 6.61 -19.24 -14.24
N LEU A 399 5.72 -18.70 -15.06
CA LEU A 399 5.83 -18.83 -16.51
C LEU A 399 7.06 -18.10 -17.04
N GLY A 400 7.32 -16.87 -16.58
CA GLY A 400 8.52 -16.12 -16.95
C GLY A 400 9.82 -16.84 -16.61
N LEU A 401 9.94 -17.36 -15.39
CA LEU A 401 11.08 -18.16 -14.93
C LEU A 401 11.17 -19.51 -15.68
N SER A 402 10.05 -20.13 -16.03
CA SER A 402 10.05 -21.38 -16.81
C SER A 402 10.48 -21.16 -18.25
N ILE A 403 10.14 -20.00 -18.83
CA ILE A 403 10.66 -19.55 -20.13
C ILE A 403 12.17 -19.31 -20.04
N LEU A 404 12.64 -18.73 -18.94
CA LEU A 404 14.08 -18.59 -18.69
C LEU A 404 14.78 -19.95 -18.45
N GLY A 405 14.07 -20.93 -17.88
CA GLY A 405 14.59 -22.25 -17.53
C GLY A 405 15.39 -22.29 -16.22
N ASP A 406 15.33 -21.22 -15.42
CA ASP A 406 16.03 -21.09 -14.14
C ASP A 406 15.13 -20.33 -13.14
N ALA A 407 15.15 -20.76 -11.88
CA ALA A 407 14.31 -20.22 -10.82
C ALA A 407 14.91 -18.96 -10.17
N ASP A 408 16.22 -18.72 -10.32
CA ASP A 408 16.91 -17.56 -9.76
C ASP A 408 17.20 -16.51 -10.84
N ILE A 409 16.23 -15.65 -11.10
CA ILE A 409 16.33 -14.59 -12.11
C ILE A 409 17.53 -13.65 -11.89
N HIS A 410 18.04 -13.52 -10.67
CA HIS A 410 19.15 -12.60 -10.37
C HIS A 410 20.53 -13.20 -10.66
N ASN A 411 20.65 -14.53 -10.68
CA ASN A 411 21.92 -15.24 -10.91
C ASN A 411 21.95 -16.01 -12.25
N SER A 412 20.88 -15.95 -13.03
CA SER A 412 20.72 -16.60 -14.33
C SER A 412 21.44 -15.87 -15.46
N ASP A 413 21.79 -16.58 -16.54
CA ASP A 413 22.32 -16.00 -17.79
C ASP A 413 21.15 -15.45 -18.63
N ILE A 414 20.55 -14.35 -18.16
CA ILE A 414 19.28 -13.76 -18.63
C ILE A 414 19.36 -12.99 -19.96
N ASP A 415 20.57 -12.88 -20.53
CA ASP A 415 20.87 -11.87 -21.53
C ASP A 415 20.47 -12.25 -22.97
N LYS A 416 20.11 -13.50 -23.28
CA LYS A 416 20.17 -14.05 -24.66
C LYS A 416 18.92 -14.80 -25.13
N PHE A 417 18.56 -14.66 -26.41
CA PHE A 417 17.42 -15.37 -27.02
C PHE A 417 17.59 -16.88 -27.10
N ALA A 418 18.81 -17.32 -27.41
CA ALA A 418 19.15 -18.73 -27.61
C ALA A 418 18.92 -19.61 -26.36
N ASP A 419 18.84 -18.97 -25.19
CA ASP A 419 18.74 -19.65 -23.90
C ASP A 419 17.28 -19.76 -23.42
N LEU A 420 16.30 -19.17 -24.15
CA LEU A 420 14.89 -19.16 -23.77
C LEU A 420 14.13 -20.42 -24.22
N ASN A 421 13.39 -21.02 -23.30
CA ASN A 421 12.39 -22.05 -23.59
C ASN A 421 11.08 -21.39 -24.02
N VAL A 422 10.72 -21.52 -25.30
CA VAL A 422 9.44 -20.97 -25.83
C VAL A 422 8.49 -22.04 -26.35
N GLU A 423 8.96 -23.28 -26.45
CA GLU A 423 8.13 -24.44 -26.83
C GLU A 423 7.32 -24.93 -25.62
N ALA A 424 6.01 -25.12 -25.81
CA ALA A 424 5.10 -25.48 -24.73
C ALA A 424 5.51 -26.72 -23.93
N ASN A 425 6.08 -27.75 -24.59
CA ASN A 425 6.52 -28.96 -23.89
C ASN A 425 7.78 -28.74 -23.05
N ASP A 426 8.68 -27.86 -23.49
CA ASP A 426 9.94 -27.58 -22.79
C ASP A 426 9.67 -26.69 -21.57
N VAL A 427 8.84 -25.66 -21.73
CA VAL A 427 8.35 -24.82 -20.63
C VAL A 427 7.59 -25.67 -19.61
N ALA A 428 6.64 -26.50 -20.05
CA ALA A 428 5.88 -27.38 -19.14
C ALA A 428 6.78 -28.37 -18.37
N GLY A 429 7.85 -28.85 -19.00
CA GLY A 429 8.79 -29.79 -18.39
C GLY A 429 9.57 -29.25 -17.20
N VAL A 430 9.68 -27.92 -17.06
CA VAL A 430 10.43 -27.27 -15.97
C VAL A 430 9.55 -26.58 -14.92
N ILE A 431 8.26 -26.31 -15.21
CA ILE A 431 7.33 -25.59 -14.31
C ILE A 431 7.32 -26.17 -12.89
N SER A 432 7.27 -27.50 -12.73
CA SER A 432 7.24 -28.14 -11.41
C SER A 432 8.51 -27.84 -10.60
N GLY A 433 9.69 -27.93 -11.21
CA GLY A 433 10.96 -27.59 -10.56
C GLY A 433 11.06 -26.10 -10.23
N ILE A 434 10.77 -25.23 -11.20
CA ILE A 434 10.79 -23.77 -11.05
C ILE A 434 9.86 -23.33 -9.92
N SER A 435 8.61 -23.79 -9.93
CA SER A 435 7.62 -23.39 -8.92
C SER A 435 8.01 -23.85 -7.51
N SER A 436 8.70 -24.99 -7.38
CA SER A 436 9.18 -25.48 -6.08
C SER A 436 10.34 -24.66 -5.51
N GLU A 437 11.16 -24.06 -6.36
CA GLU A 437 12.29 -23.20 -5.96
C GLU A 437 11.87 -21.74 -5.80
N PHE A 438 10.95 -21.26 -6.62
CA PHE A 438 10.38 -19.92 -6.56
C PHE A 438 9.60 -19.67 -5.26
N GLY A 439 8.92 -20.69 -4.74
CA GLY A 439 8.24 -20.63 -3.44
C GLY A 439 6.93 -19.82 -3.39
N GLY A 440 6.56 -19.10 -4.46
CA GLY A 440 5.23 -18.51 -4.65
C GLY A 440 4.80 -17.41 -3.67
N TYR A 441 3.83 -16.58 -4.07
CA TYR A 441 3.10 -15.65 -3.21
C TYR A 441 1.75 -16.23 -2.74
N THR A 442 1.23 -17.25 -3.43
CA THR A 442 0.09 -18.08 -3.00
C THR A 442 0.57 -19.38 -2.33
N THR A 443 -0.20 -19.87 -1.37
CA THR A 443 0.28 -20.88 -0.41
C THR A 443 0.35 -22.32 -0.92
N TYR A 444 1.38 -22.62 -1.68
CA TYR A 444 1.74 -23.99 -2.02
C TYR A 444 3.26 -24.15 -2.05
N ALA A 445 3.75 -25.39 -1.88
CA ALA A 445 5.19 -25.68 -1.89
C ALA A 445 5.78 -25.81 -3.30
N GLY A 446 4.92 -26.05 -4.29
CA GLY A 446 5.23 -26.05 -5.72
C GLY A 446 4.02 -26.54 -6.52
N LEU A 447 4.17 -26.64 -7.84
CA LEU A 447 3.29 -27.41 -8.71
C LEU A 447 3.85 -28.82 -8.88
N ALA A 448 2.99 -29.84 -8.76
CA ALA A 448 3.36 -31.23 -9.00
C ALA A 448 3.53 -31.50 -10.50
N GLU A 449 4.22 -32.59 -10.84
CA GLU A 449 4.36 -33.07 -12.24
C GLU A 449 3.00 -33.35 -12.93
N ASP A 450 1.94 -33.56 -12.15
CA ASP A 450 0.58 -33.78 -12.66
C ASP A 450 -0.24 -32.49 -12.83
N GLY A 451 0.38 -31.33 -12.59
CA GLY A 451 -0.20 -29.99 -12.77
C GLY A 451 -0.98 -29.45 -11.56
N GLY A 452 -1.21 -30.27 -10.53
CA GLY A 452 -1.87 -29.84 -9.29
C GLY A 452 -0.92 -29.15 -8.30
N LEU A 453 -1.48 -28.52 -7.26
CA LEU A 453 -0.69 -27.94 -6.18
C LEU A 453 -0.05 -29.02 -5.30
N GLU A 454 1.22 -28.85 -4.95
CA GLU A 454 1.88 -29.58 -3.86
C GLU A 454 1.68 -28.83 -2.53
N ALA A 455 1.20 -29.55 -1.51
CA ALA A 455 1.03 -29.02 -0.16
C ALA A 455 0.17 -27.73 -0.07
N PRO A 456 -1.09 -27.74 -0.57
CA PRO A 456 -1.94 -26.55 -0.49
C PRO A 456 -2.23 -26.19 0.97
N VAL A 457 -2.16 -24.89 1.28
CA VAL A 457 -2.57 -24.37 2.58
C VAL A 457 -4.00 -23.84 2.50
N TYR A 458 -4.78 -24.20 3.51
CA TYR A 458 -6.13 -23.66 3.68
C TYR A 458 -6.20 -22.85 4.95
N GLN A 459 -6.82 -21.67 4.85
CA GLN A 459 -7.41 -21.04 6.03
C GLN A 459 -8.67 -21.81 6.40
N ILE A 460 -8.93 -21.99 7.68
CA ILE A 460 -10.22 -22.47 8.16
C ILE A 460 -11.00 -21.24 8.59
N GLN A 461 -12.14 -21.00 7.95
CA GLN A 461 -13.00 -19.87 8.25
C GLN A 461 -14.28 -20.32 8.96
N SER A 462 -14.79 -19.44 9.82
CA SER A 462 -16.07 -19.57 10.48
C SER A 462 -16.84 -18.27 10.37
N VAL A 463 -18.16 -18.33 10.51
CA VAL A 463 -19.00 -17.12 10.50
C VAL A 463 -18.91 -16.44 11.87
N ARG A 464 -18.52 -15.16 11.91
CA ARG A 464 -18.53 -14.30 13.12
C ARG A 464 -19.07 -12.92 12.74
N GLY A 465 -20.02 -12.38 13.53
CA GLY A 465 -20.72 -11.16 13.16
C GLY A 465 -21.34 -11.28 11.76
N ASP A 466 -20.99 -10.35 10.87
CA ASP A 466 -21.45 -10.30 9.48
C ASP A 466 -20.39 -10.75 8.46
N ALA A 467 -19.32 -11.41 8.93
CA ALA A 467 -18.19 -11.79 8.09
C ALA A 467 -17.80 -13.27 8.23
N TRP A 468 -17.07 -13.75 7.22
CA TRP A 468 -16.23 -14.94 7.35
C TRP A 468 -14.92 -14.55 8.00
N VAL A 469 -14.58 -15.20 9.10
CA VAL A 469 -13.37 -14.90 9.88
C VAL A 469 -12.49 -16.14 9.95
N ARG A 470 -11.19 -15.97 9.71
CA ARG A 470 -10.19 -17.02 9.85
C ARG A 470 -10.11 -17.49 11.31
N THR A 471 -9.98 -18.79 11.52
CA THR A 471 -9.93 -19.44 12.84
C THR A 471 -8.80 -20.45 13.01
N ALA A 472 -8.27 -20.98 11.90
CA ALA A 472 -7.12 -21.88 11.91
C ALA A 472 -6.43 -21.86 10.53
N MET A 473 -5.25 -22.47 10.45
CA MET A 473 -4.60 -22.84 9.20
C MET A 473 -4.38 -24.35 9.13
N TYR A 474 -4.63 -24.91 7.95
CA TYR A 474 -4.31 -26.29 7.59
C TYR A 474 -3.10 -26.31 6.67
N ASN A 475 -2.01 -26.92 7.13
CA ASN A 475 -0.79 -27.13 6.36
C ASN A 475 -0.62 -28.62 6.06
N ASN A 476 -0.43 -28.98 4.79
CA ASN A 476 -0.23 -30.37 4.37
C ASN A 476 1.24 -30.62 3.96
N PRO A 477 2.16 -30.99 4.86
CA PRO A 477 3.56 -31.18 4.49
C PRO A 477 3.72 -32.36 3.50
N VAL A 478 4.61 -32.16 2.52
CA VAL A 478 4.87 -33.00 1.33
C VAL A 478 5.08 -34.51 1.60
N ASP A 479 5.29 -34.94 2.85
CA ASP A 479 5.57 -36.33 3.22
C ASP A 479 4.70 -36.93 4.35
N ALA A 480 3.63 -36.26 4.79
CA ALA A 480 2.73 -36.78 5.82
C ALA A 480 1.41 -37.32 5.24
N LYS A 481 0.93 -38.47 5.75
CA LYS A 481 -0.43 -38.98 5.43
C LYS A 481 -1.56 -38.15 6.05
N VAL A 482 -1.24 -37.14 6.87
CA VAL A 482 -2.18 -36.32 7.64
C VAL A 482 -1.57 -34.92 7.74
N GLY A 483 -2.27 -33.90 7.25
CA GLY A 483 -1.88 -32.49 7.47
C GLY A 483 -2.02 -32.06 8.93
N THR A 484 -1.29 -31.02 9.31
CA THR A 484 -1.32 -30.42 10.65
C THR A 484 -2.17 -29.16 10.64
N ILE A 485 -3.03 -29.01 11.65
CA ILE A 485 -3.84 -27.80 11.85
C ILE A 485 -3.23 -27.01 12.99
N SER A 486 -2.92 -25.74 12.73
CA SER A 486 -2.66 -24.77 13.79
C SER A 486 -3.91 -23.93 13.99
N PHE A 487 -4.49 -24.01 15.18
CA PHE A 487 -5.55 -23.09 15.58
C PHE A 487 -4.90 -21.76 15.97
N GLY A 488 -5.49 -20.65 15.49
CA GLY A 488 -4.89 -19.32 15.57
C GLY A 488 -3.86 -19.01 14.47
N ASP A 489 -3.48 -17.73 14.39
CA ASP A 489 -2.58 -17.14 13.39
C ASP A 489 -1.10 -17.51 13.58
N ALA A 490 -0.82 -18.75 13.91
CA ALA A 490 0.54 -19.26 13.90
C ALA A 490 1.05 -19.31 12.45
N ILE A 491 1.60 -18.19 11.96
CA ILE A 491 2.58 -18.21 10.88
C ILE A 491 3.80 -18.91 11.44
N LEU A 492 3.88 -20.22 11.24
CA LEU A 492 5.18 -20.88 11.25
C LEU A 492 5.95 -20.30 10.04
N PRO A 493 7.13 -19.67 10.24
CA PRO A 493 8.03 -19.43 9.14
C PRO A 493 8.24 -20.77 8.40
N TYR A 494 8.45 -20.72 7.09
CA TYR A 494 8.77 -21.89 6.25
C TYR A 494 9.96 -22.73 6.75
N ILE A 495 10.67 -22.28 7.78
CA ILE A 495 11.63 -23.10 8.51
C ILE A 495 10.86 -24.01 9.47
N GLN A 496 10.76 -25.29 9.13
CA GLN A 496 10.36 -26.34 10.07
C GLN A 496 11.20 -26.25 11.36
N TYR A 497 10.70 -25.58 12.39
CA TYR A 497 11.24 -25.73 13.74
C TYR A 497 10.61 -26.97 14.36
N VAL A 498 11.30 -28.10 14.19
CA VAL A 498 11.07 -29.27 15.03
C VAL A 498 11.40 -28.87 16.46
N ALA A 499 10.47 -29.11 17.40
CA ALA A 499 10.70 -28.86 18.82
C ALA A 499 12.05 -29.45 19.27
N GLY A 500 13.03 -28.58 19.54
CA GLY A 500 14.38 -28.96 19.98
C GLY A 500 15.57 -28.51 19.11
N GLU A 501 15.37 -27.84 17.97
CA GLU A 501 16.45 -27.18 17.20
C GLU A 501 16.64 -25.72 17.66
N PRO A 502 17.87 -25.19 17.76
CA PRO A 502 18.12 -23.80 18.10
C PRO A 502 17.66 -22.87 16.96
N LEU A 503 17.04 -21.74 17.34
CA LEU A 503 16.57 -20.68 16.46
C LEU A 503 17.73 -20.02 15.71
N ILE A 504 17.50 -19.50 14.50
CA ILE A 504 18.48 -18.71 13.74
C ILE A 504 18.86 -17.47 14.57
N ASP A 505 20.14 -17.32 14.87
CA ASP A 505 20.68 -16.33 15.82
C ASP A 505 20.49 -14.84 15.40
N ASP A 506 19.98 -14.54 14.20
CA ASP A 506 19.97 -13.19 13.60
C ASP A 506 18.57 -12.54 13.43
N VAL A 507 17.46 -13.19 13.87
CA VAL A 507 16.08 -12.65 13.74
C VAL A 507 15.47 -12.31 15.10
N VAL A 508 14.95 -11.09 15.26
CA VAL A 508 14.31 -10.63 16.51
C VAL A 508 12.85 -11.11 16.58
N GLN A 509 12.49 -11.82 17.63
CA GLN A 509 11.13 -12.37 17.80
C GLN A 509 10.28 -11.54 18.76
N VAL A 510 9.04 -11.27 18.34
CA VAL A 510 8.00 -10.61 19.15
C VAL A 510 6.75 -11.49 19.15
N GLY A 511 6.19 -11.78 20.32
CA GLY A 511 4.90 -12.47 20.43
C GLY A 511 3.73 -11.50 20.32
N LEU A 512 2.59 -11.95 19.79
CA LEU A 512 1.31 -11.24 19.82
C LEU A 512 0.23 -12.19 20.32
N LEU A 513 -0.38 -11.89 21.46
CA LEU A 513 -1.54 -12.62 21.98
C LEU A 513 -2.81 -11.82 21.67
N VAL A 514 -3.78 -12.42 20.98
CA VAL A 514 -5.06 -11.80 20.61
C VAL A 514 -6.22 -12.55 21.26
N HIS A 515 -7.13 -11.84 21.93
CA HIS A 515 -8.33 -12.42 22.53
C HIS A 515 -9.54 -11.50 22.33
N GLU A 516 -10.67 -12.03 21.85
CA GLU A 516 -11.92 -11.29 21.55
C GLU A 516 -11.84 -10.25 20.42
N TYR A 517 -10.65 -9.97 19.88
CA TYR A 517 -10.42 -9.12 18.71
C TYR A 517 -10.11 -9.96 17.46
N ASP A 518 -10.14 -9.33 16.29
CA ASP A 518 -9.74 -9.98 15.04
C ASP A 518 -8.21 -10.14 14.98
N ALA A 519 -7.74 -11.38 14.93
CA ALA A 519 -6.31 -11.69 14.94
C ALA A 519 -5.59 -11.28 13.64
N TYR A 520 -6.30 -11.26 12.51
CA TYR A 520 -5.76 -10.82 11.23
C TYR A 520 -5.46 -9.33 11.29
N GLU A 521 -6.46 -8.53 11.69
CA GLU A 521 -6.32 -7.07 11.80
C GLU A 521 -5.26 -6.69 12.82
N ALA A 522 -5.26 -7.38 13.97
CA ALA A 522 -4.27 -7.18 15.01
C ALA A 522 -2.85 -7.54 14.54
N GLY A 523 -2.71 -8.68 13.85
CA GLY A 523 -1.45 -9.11 13.28
C GLY A 523 -0.93 -8.15 12.20
N LEU A 524 -1.82 -7.61 11.37
CA LEU A 524 -1.48 -6.62 10.35
C LEU A 524 -0.94 -5.33 10.99
N ALA A 525 -1.66 -4.76 11.95
CA ALA A 525 -1.22 -3.54 12.65
C ALA A 525 0.15 -3.74 13.35
N ALA A 526 0.34 -4.87 14.02
CA ALA A 526 1.61 -5.20 14.67
C ALA A 526 2.76 -5.39 13.67
N ARG A 527 2.52 -6.09 12.55
CA ARG A 527 3.50 -6.28 11.47
C ARG A 527 3.90 -4.96 10.82
N MET A 528 2.94 -4.06 10.60
CA MET A 528 3.23 -2.72 10.08
C MET A 528 4.12 -1.93 11.03
N GLY A 529 3.89 -2.02 12.35
CA GLY A 529 4.76 -1.41 13.35
C GLY A 529 6.20 -1.95 13.30
N LEU A 530 6.36 -3.26 13.16
CA LEU A 530 7.68 -3.90 13.03
C LEU A 530 8.38 -3.61 11.70
N ALA A 531 7.63 -3.51 10.60
CA ALA A 531 8.17 -3.27 9.26
C ALA A 531 8.86 -1.90 9.12
N LEU A 532 8.60 -0.96 10.04
CA LEU A 532 9.27 0.34 10.09
C LEU A 532 10.63 0.31 10.79
N LEU A 533 11.05 -0.83 11.32
CA LEU A 533 12.32 -0.96 12.02
C LEU A 533 13.41 -1.50 11.08
N ASP A 534 14.62 -0.94 11.20
CA ASP A 534 15.80 -1.49 10.53
C ASP A 534 16.16 -2.85 11.19
N GLY A 535 15.91 -3.97 10.51
CA GLY A 535 16.25 -5.33 10.97
C GLY A 535 15.30 -6.42 10.47
N GLU A 536 15.64 -7.69 10.74
CA GLU A 536 14.75 -8.82 10.49
C GLU A 536 13.94 -9.14 11.75
N TYR A 537 12.62 -9.01 11.65
CA TYR A 537 11.68 -9.26 12.74
C TYR A 537 10.73 -10.38 12.38
N SER A 538 10.40 -11.21 13.38
CA SER A 538 9.36 -12.23 13.27
C SER A 538 8.28 -11.97 14.32
N LEU A 539 7.03 -11.99 13.88
CA LEU A 539 5.86 -11.87 14.75
C LEU A 539 5.22 -13.26 14.91
N VAL A 540 5.14 -13.75 16.14
CA VAL A 540 4.46 -15.01 16.47
C VAL A 540 3.10 -14.68 17.07
N VAL A 541 2.02 -14.96 16.34
CA VAL A 541 0.65 -14.59 16.74
C VAL A 541 -0.09 -15.80 17.33
N GLU A 542 -0.69 -15.60 18.50
CA GLU A 542 -1.57 -16.56 19.15
C GLU A 542 -2.96 -15.96 19.34
N ASP A 543 -3.94 -16.46 18.58
CA ASP A 543 -5.36 -16.18 18.78
C ASP A 543 -5.93 -17.18 19.80
N VAL A 544 -6.22 -16.68 20.99
CA VAL A 544 -6.70 -17.49 22.11
C VAL A 544 -8.23 -17.50 22.23
N THR A 545 -8.99 -17.11 21.19
CA THR A 545 -10.46 -17.13 21.22
C THR A 545 -11.06 -18.53 21.53
N ASN A 546 -10.26 -19.60 21.49
CA ASN A 546 -10.60 -20.96 21.93
C ASN A 546 -9.61 -21.62 22.92
N ASN A 547 -8.50 -20.94 23.28
CA ASN A 547 -7.45 -21.47 24.17
C ASN A 547 -7.46 -20.72 25.52
N ASP A 548 -6.98 -21.37 26.58
CA ASP A 548 -6.73 -20.71 27.86
C ASP A 548 -5.59 -19.68 27.69
N ILE A 549 -5.73 -18.44 28.19
CA ILE A 549 -4.69 -17.40 28.15
C ILE A 549 -3.36 -17.96 28.69
N GLN A 550 -3.42 -18.82 29.70
CA GLN A 550 -2.24 -19.47 30.27
C GLN A 550 -1.53 -20.40 29.30
N ASP A 551 -2.26 -21.06 28.40
CA ASP A 551 -1.69 -21.98 27.42
C ASP A 551 -1.00 -21.19 26.29
N GLY A 552 -1.60 -20.09 25.82
CA GLY A 552 -0.96 -19.17 24.86
C GLY A 552 0.32 -18.55 25.41
N MET A 553 0.28 -18.06 26.66
CA MET A 553 1.48 -17.52 27.32
C MET A 553 2.56 -18.58 27.61
N ARG A 554 2.15 -19.82 27.90
CA ARG A 554 3.08 -20.93 28.07
C ARG A 554 3.78 -21.25 26.74
N LEU A 555 3.06 -21.22 25.62
CA LEU A 555 3.65 -21.45 24.31
C LEU A 555 4.81 -20.48 24.05
N PHE A 556 4.60 -19.18 24.27
CA PHE A 556 5.64 -18.16 24.12
C PHE A 556 6.85 -18.42 25.03
N SER A 557 6.62 -18.84 26.27
CA SER A 557 7.71 -19.20 27.19
C SER A 557 8.47 -20.44 26.73
N ASP A 558 7.78 -21.45 26.20
CA ASP A 558 8.37 -22.71 25.73
C ASP A 558 9.22 -22.50 24.47
N VAL A 559 8.82 -21.58 23.57
CA VAL A 559 9.61 -21.20 22.39
C VAL A 559 10.67 -20.13 22.68
N GLY A 560 10.69 -19.58 23.90
CA GLY A 560 11.72 -18.63 24.34
C GLY A 560 11.47 -17.18 23.91
N ILE A 561 10.22 -16.80 23.64
CA ILE A 561 9.86 -15.41 23.30
C ILE A 561 9.82 -14.55 24.57
N PRO A 562 10.68 -13.52 24.67
CA PRO A 562 10.86 -12.77 25.92
C PRO A 562 9.94 -11.54 26.03
N ILE A 563 9.30 -11.10 24.94
CA ILE A 563 8.31 -10.01 24.94
C ILE A 563 7.07 -10.40 24.14
N VAL A 564 5.89 -10.10 24.69
CA VAL A 564 4.60 -10.41 24.07
C VAL A 564 3.71 -9.18 24.08
N VAL A 565 3.26 -8.73 22.92
CA VAL A 565 2.20 -7.73 22.79
C VAL A 565 0.87 -8.42 23.08
N VAL A 566 0.08 -7.89 24.00
CA VAL A 566 -1.20 -8.47 24.42
C VAL A 566 -2.33 -7.56 23.96
N HIS A 567 -3.06 -8.03 22.95
CA HIS A 567 -4.25 -7.39 22.39
C HIS A 567 -5.50 -8.11 22.88
N ALA A 568 -5.88 -7.79 24.11
CA ALA A 568 -6.92 -8.51 24.83
C ALA A 568 -7.64 -7.61 25.85
N PRO A 569 -8.90 -7.94 26.23
CA PRO A 569 -9.59 -7.26 27.30
C PRO A 569 -8.83 -7.28 28.62
N GLU A 570 -9.21 -6.38 29.53
CA GLU A 570 -8.58 -6.19 30.85
C GLU A 570 -8.36 -7.51 31.62
N SER A 571 -9.36 -8.39 31.68
CA SER A 571 -9.28 -9.65 32.42
C SER A 571 -8.22 -10.60 31.86
N SER A 572 -8.13 -10.67 30.54
CA SER A 572 -7.21 -11.53 29.82
C SER A 572 -5.78 -10.98 29.90
N THR A 573 -5.62 -9.66 29.83
CA THR A 573 -4.33 -9.00 30.03
C THR A 573 -3.80 -9.22 31.46
N LEU A 574 -4.67 -9.15 32.47
CA LEU A 574 -4.29 -9.44 33.86
C LEU A 574 -3.86 -10.90 34.06
N GLU A 575 -4.57 -11.83 33.40
CA GLU A 575 -4.21 -13.24 33.43
C GLU A 575 -2.84 -13.51 32.77
N ALA A 576 -2.57 -12.85 31.64
CA ALA A 576 -1.27 -12.90 30.97
C ALA A 576 -0.15 -12.29 31.84
N SER A 577 -0.42 -11.18 32.53
CA SER A 577 0.54 -10.53 33.46
C SER A 577 1.00 -11.48 34.57
N VAL A 578 0.06 -12.22 35.18
CA VAL A 578 0.39 -13.23 36.21
C VAL A 578 1.33 -14.31 35.66
N HIS A 579 1.14 -14.72 34.41
CA HIS A 579 2.05 -15.68 33.77
C HIS A 579 3.43 -15.07 33.52
N ALA A 580 3.46 -13.88 32.93
CA ALA A 580 4.66 -13.14 32.54
C ALA A 580 5.61 -12.91 33.73
N GLN A 581 5.03 -12.55 34.88
CA GLN A 581 5.78 -12.33 36.13
C GLN A 581 6.49 -13.59 36.65
N ASN A 582 5.95 -14.78 36.36
CA ASN A 582 6.50 -16.06 36.82
C ASN A 582 7.58 -16.64 35.87
N HIS A 583 7.64 -16.18 34.62
CA HIS A 583 8.48 -16.78 33.57
C HIS A 583 9.49 -15.81 32.94
N ASN A 584 9.64 -14.60 33.52
CA ASN A 584 10.54 -13.56 33.01
C ASN A 584 10.20 -13.09 31.58
N THR A 585 8.92 -13.11 31.23
CA THR A 585 8.39 -12.55 29.99
C THR A 585 7.92 -11.13 30.27
N LEU A 586 8.12 -10.22 29.33
CA LEU A 586 7.50 -8.89 29.34
C LEU A 586 6.22 -8.89 28.53
N ILE A 587 5.22 -8.12 28.97
CA ILE A 587 4.04 -7.89 28.16
C ILE A 587 3.79 -6.40 27.92
N ILE A 588 3.33 -6.06 26.71
CA ILE A 588 2.82 -4.73 26.36
C ILE A 588 1.33 -4.86 26.04
N GLY A 589 0.46 -4.43 26.95
CA GLY A 589 -1.00 -4.46 26.81
C GLY A 589 -1.53 -3.30 25.97
N THR A 590 -2.46 -3.57 25.06
CA THR A 590 -2.95 -2.60 24.06
C THR A 590 -4.44 -2.30 24.16
N ALA A 591 -5.20 -3.08 24.95
CA ALA A 591 -6.65 -2.90 25.11
C ALA A 591 -7.10 -2.94 26.59
N SER A 592 -6.21 -2.59 27.51
CA SER A 592 -6.42 -2.64 28.96
C SER A 592 -6.25 -1.27 29.61
N THR A 593 -7.27 -0.77 30.31
CA THR A 593 -7.30 0.58 30.90
C THR A 593 -7.62 0.57 32.39
N GLY A 594 -7.99 -0.57 32.97
CA GLY A 594 -8.52 -0.64 34.33
C GLY A 594 -7.50 -0.22 35.40
N VAL A 595 -7.95 0.48 36.43
CA VAL A 595 -7.08 0.93 37.55
C VAL A 595 -6.51 -0.26 38.32
N GLN A 596 -7.23 -1.38 38.36
CA GLN A 596 -6.81 -2.60 39.08
C GLN A 596 -5.57 -3.31 38.49
N SER A 597 -5.23 -3.04 37.21
CA SER A 597 -4.05 -3.62 36.55
C SER A 597 -2.84 -2.68 36.57
N ALA A 598 -2.94 -1.52 37.22
CA ALA A 598 -1.81 -0.62 37.47
C ALA A 598 -0.96 -1.16 38.63
N ILE A 599 -0.11 -2.18 38.37
CA ILE A 599 0.67 -2.85 39.40
C ILE A 599 2.13 -2.38 39.35
N GLN A 600 2.56 -1.70 40.41
CA GLN A 600 3.92 -1.19 40.50
C GLN A 600 4.99 -2.29 40.36
N ASN A 601 5.92 -2.08 39.42
CA ASN A 601 7.06 -2.96 39.16
C ASN A 601 6.71 -4.39 38.71
N ASP A 602 5.55 -4.66 38.12
CA ASP A 602 5.33 -5.94 37.44
C ASP A 602 6.01 -5.99 36.05
N ASN A 603 5.79 -7.05 35.28
CA ASN A 603 6.33 -7.21 33.93
C ASN A 603 5.37 -6.68 32.84
N THR A 604 4.47 -5.75 33.18
CA THR A 604 3.44 -5.24 32.29
C THR A 604 3.64 -3.76 32.00
N PHE A 605 3.62 -3.42 30.72
CA PHE A 605 3.49 -2.04 30.24
C PHE A 605 2.17 -1.91 29.49
N ARG A 606 1.50 -0.76 29.57
CA ARG A 606 0.19 -0.56 28.92
C ARG A 606 0.21 0.66 28.02
N MET A 607 -0.20 0.46 26.76
CA MET A 607 -0.24 1.48 25.70
C MET A 607 -1.54 2.28 25.66
N LEU A 608 -2.37 2.19 26.70
CA LEU A 608 -3.52 3.07 26.89
C LEU A 608 -3.46 3.69 28.28
N PRO A 609 -3.91 4.95 28.45
CA PRO A 609 -3.96 5.59 29.75
C PRO A 609 -4.93 4.86 30.69
N SER A 610 -4.63 4.89 31.99
CA SER A 610 -5.53 4.37 33.01
C SER A 610 -6.90 5.07 32.99
N ASP A 611 -7.96 4.31 33.31
CA ASP A 611 -9.33 4.79 33.50
C ASP A 611 -9.43 5.92 34.54
N MET A 612 -8.45 6.06 35.44
CA MET A 612 -8.35 7.21 36.33
C MET A 612 -8.23 8.54 35.55
N TRP A 613 -7.43 8.57 34.48
CA TRP A 613 -7.23 9.75 33.65
C TRP A 613 -8.45 9.97 32.74
N GLN A 614 -8.98 8.89 32.18
CA GLN A 614 -10.19 8.92 31.36
C GLN A 614 -11.40 9.46 32.13
N ALA A 615 -11.59 9.04 33.39
CA ALA A 615 -12.66 9.51 34.25
C ALA A 615 -12.59 11.02 34.50
N ARG A 616 -11.38 11.55 34.74
CA ARG A 616 -11.15 13.00 34.90
C ARG A 616 -11.43 13.75 33.62
N ALA A 617 -11.03 13.19 32.46
CA ALA A 617 -11.32 13.77 31.17
C ALA A 617 -12.82 13.85 30.90
N LEU A 618 -13.57 12.76 31.05
CA LEU A 618 -15.04 12.75 30.89
C LEU A 618 -15.74 13.75 31.81
N ALA A 619 -15.38 13.78 33.10
CA ALA A 619 -15.96 14.72 34.05
C ALA A 619 -15.61 16.17 33.71
N GLY A 620 -14.38 16.42 33.28
CA GLY A 620 -13.90 17.71 32.82
C GLY A 620 -14.63 18.22 31.58
N MET A 621 -14.86 17.34 30.60
CA MET A 621 -15.65 17.62 29.41
C MET A 621 -17.07 18.04 29.75
N MET A 622 -17.76 17.23 30.57
CA MET A 622 -19.12 17.52 31.02
C MET A 622 -19.19 18.81 31.84
N ALA A 623 -18.20 19.10 32.68
CA ALA A 623 -18.15 20.32 33.47
C ALA A 623 -17.95 21.58 32.59
N HIS A 624 -17.08 21.49 31.58
CA HIS A 624 -16.86 22.55 30.60
C HIS A 624 -18.16 22.90 29.86
N ASP A 625 -18.92 21.89 29.47
CA ASP A 625 -20.21 22.04 28.79
C ASP A 625 -21.37 22.39 29.75
N ASN A 626 -21.06 22.71 31.01
CA ASN A 626 -22.00 23.13 32.06
C ASN A 626 -23.10 22.08 32.37
N ILE A 627 -22.77 20.80 32.16
CA ILE A 627 -23.61 19.66 32.52
C ILE A 627 -23.61 19.49 34.04
N ARG A 628 -24.80 19.30 34.62
CA ARG A 628 -25.02 19.15 36.07
C ARG A 628 -25.79 17.87 36.43
N GLY A 629 -26.47 17.26 35.46
CA GLY A 629 -27.14 15.98 35.61
C GLY A 629 -26.73 15.02 34.50
N VAL A 630 -26.35 13.80 34.85
CA VAL A 630 -25.89 12.78 33.90
C VAL A 630 -26.69 11.50 34.11
N VAL A 631 -27.16 10.88 33.02
CA VAL A 631 -27.71 9.53 33.06
C VAL A 631 -26.70 8.61 32.42
N ALA A 632 -26.08 7.74 33.22
CA ALA A 632 -25.07 6.81 32.75
C ALA A 632 -25.73 5.52 32.26
N ILE A 633 -25.28 5.04 31.11
CA ILE A 633 -25.67 3.77 30.51
C ILE A 633 -24.41 2.96 30.16
N TYR A 634 -24.36 1.72 30.62
CA TYR A 634 -23.13 0.92 30.58
C TYR A 634 -23.42 -0.59 30.58
N PRO A 635 -22.58 -1.42 29.96
CA PRO A 635 -22.73 -2.87 30.04
C PRO A 635 -22.48 -3.35 31.47
N ASP A 636 -23.13 -4.44 31.89
CA ASP A 636 -22.98 -5.06 33.21
C ASP A 636 -21.64 -5.83 33.31
N GLN A 637 -20.54 -5.07 33.20
CA GLN A 637 -19.16 -5.53 33.18
C GLN A 637 -18.34 -4.71 34.19
N THR A 638 -17.39 -5.38 34.87
CA THR A 638 -16.59 -4.77 35.93
C THR A 638 -15.78 -3.56 35.46
N GLN A 639 -15.27 -3.57 34.22
CA GLN A 639 -14.50 -2.46 33.66
C GLN A 639 -15.36 -1.20 33.48
N ALA A 640 -16.52 -1.33 32.82
CA ALA A 640 -17.43 -0.20 32.59
C ALA A 640 -17.96 0.38 33.91
N GLN A 641 -18.22 -0.48 34.90
CA GLN A 641 -18.58 -0.06 36.24
C GLN A 641 -17.44 0.71 36.93
N SER A 642 -16.20 0.22 36.86
CA SER A 642 -15.03 0.89 37.47
C SER A 642 -14.80 2.28 36.87
N LEU A 643 -14.92 2.42 35.55
CA LEU A 643 -14.81 3.73 34.89
C LEU A 643 -15.93 4.67 35.34
N LEU A 644 -17.18 4.18 35.42
CA LEU A 644 -18.31 4.97 35.91
C LEU A 644 -18.13 5.46 37.35
N GLU A 645 -17.67 4.58 38.24
CA GLU A 645 -17.35 4.93 39.63
C GLU A 645 -16.26 6.00 39.69
N GLY A 646 -15.21 5.86 38.87
CA GLY A 646 -14.17 6.87 38.71
C GLY A 646 -14.72 8.23 38.27
N VAL A 647 -15.62 8.27 37.29
CA VAL A 647 -16.29 9.51 36.83
C VAL A 647 -17.13 10.12 37.96
N ALA A 648 -17.89 9.30 38.68
CA ALA A 648 -18.75 9.76 39.78
C ALA A 648 -17.97 10.36 40.96
N ASP A 649 -16.74 9.89 41.21
CA ASP A 649 -15.87 10.41 42.27
C ASP A 649 -15.34 11.82 41.98
N VAL A 650 -15.17 12.17 40.70
CA VAL A 650 -14.57 13.47 40.28
C VAL A 650 -15.58 14.45 39.68
N PHE A 651 -16.73 13.98 39.20
CA PHE A 651 -17.79 14.84 38.65
C PHE A 651 -18.57 15.55 39.76
N ALA A 652 -18.68 16.88 39.66
CA ALA A 652 -19.34 17.69 40.69
C ALA A 652 -20.88 17.65 40.66
N GLY A 653 -21.47 17.17 39.56
CA GLY A 653 -22.93 17.09 39.36
C GLY A 653 -23.56 15.80 39.89
N GLU A 654 -24.83 15.59 39.55
CA GLU A 654 -25.57 14.36 39.87
C GLU A 654 -25.44 13.34 38.74
N ILE A 655 -25.13 12.09 39.07
CA ILE A 655 -25.10 10.97 38.11
C ILE A 655 -26.12 9.90 38.52
N ASP A 656 -26.98 9.50 37.59
CA ASP A 656 -27.81 8.31 37.71
C ASP A 656 -27.08 7.10 37.11
N MET A 657 -26.63 6.20 37.99
CA MET A 657 -25.83 5.02 37.64
C MET A 657 -26.67 3.73 37.57
N THR A 658 -28.00 3.82 37.53
CA THR A 658 -28.89 2.66 37.69
C THR A 658 -29.19 1.88 36.40
N HIS A 659 -28.59 2.26 35.26
CA HIS A 659 -28.91 1.72 33.94
C HIS A 659 -27.78 0.84 33.36
N SER A 660 -27.43 -0.23 34.06
CA SER A 660 -26.60 -1.29 33.48
C SER A 660 -27.42 -2.20 32.54
N TYR A 661 -26.76 -2.86 31.58
CA TYR A 661 -27.43 -3.82 30.69
C TYR A 661 -26.60 -5.09 30.44
N THR A 662 -27.30 -6.22 30.39
CA THR A 662 -26.82 -7.49 29.80
C THR A 662 -27.48 -7.78 28.46
N ASP A 663 -28.65 -7.18 28.20
CA ASP A 663 -29.40 -7.19 26.94
C ASP A 663 -29.80 -5.75 26.63
N ILE A 664 -29.27 -5.23 25.52
CA ILE A 664 -29.37 -3.83 25.14
C ILE A 664 -30.76 -3.44 24.59
N SER A 665 -31.59 -4.41 24.19
CA SER A 665 -32.81 -4.18 23.41
C SER A 665 -33.86 -3.30 24.11
N ASN A 666 -33.81 -3.15 25.44
CA ASN A 666 -34.84 -2.46 26.22
C ASN A 666 -34.32 -1.37 27.16
N VAL A 667 -33.00 -1.22 27.32
CA VAL A 667 -32.42 -0.33 28.34
C VAL A 667 -32.76 1.15 28.07
N MET A 668 -32.84 1.56 26.80
CA MET A 668 -33.11 2.95 26.40
C MET A 668 -34.43 3.51 26.89
N ARG A 669 -35.43 2.66 27.13
CA ARG A 669 -36.71 3.10 27.69
C ARG A 669 -36.55 3.65 29.10
N ASN A 670 -35.77 2.99 29.94
CA ASN A 670 -35.53 3.41 31.32
C ASN A 670 -34.63 4.64 31.35
N VAL A 671 -33.57 4.64 30.53
CA VAL A 671 -32.65 5.77 30.36
C VAL A 671 -33.40 7.03 29.92
N THR A 672 -34.35 6.90 28.99
CA THR A 672 -35.17 8.03 28.54
C THR A 672 -36.05 8.60 29.65
N LEU A 673 -36.60 7.75 30.54
CA LEU A 673 -37.38 8.21 31.69
C LEU A 673 -36.50 8.97 32.70
N SER A 674 -35.34 8.42 33.02
CA SER A 674 -34.38 9.05 33.93
C SER A 674 -33.82 10.35 33.33
N ALA A 675 -33.61 10.40 32.02
CA ALA A 675 -33.24 11.62 31.31
C ALA A 675 -34.33 12.69 31.41
N ILE A 676 -35.62 12.34 31.32
CA ILE A 676 -36.73 13.28 31.55
C ILE A 676 -36.68 13.84 32.98
N GLU A 677 -36.56 12.98 34.00
CA GLU A 677 -36.49 13.41 35.40
C GLU A 677 -35.26 14.31 35.67
N MET A 678 -34.12 13.96 35.08
CA MET A 678 -32.90 14.75 35.19
C MET A 678 -33.04 16.12 34.50
N THR A 679 -33.68 16.16 33.32
CA THR A 679 -33.95 17.38 32.56
C THR A 679 -34.93 18.31 33.28
N GLU A 680 -35.91 17.77 34.02
CA GLU A 680 -36.80 18.58 34.86
C GLU A 680 -36.05 19.34 35.97
N ARG A 681 -34.89 18.82 36.42
CA ARG A 681 -34.06 19.44 37.46
C ARG A 681 -33.02 20.42 36.90
N TYR A 682 -32.34 20.04 35.81
CA TYR A 682 -31.17 20.78 35.32
C TYR A 682 -31.35 21.43 33.94
N GLY A 683 -32.48 21.18 33.27
CA GLY A 683 -32.76 21.63 31.91
C GLY A 683 -32.05 20.77 30.85
N HIS A 684 -32.45 20.91 29.58
CA HIS A 684 -31.87 20.14 28.47
C HIS A 684 -30.38 20.42 28.30
N GLU A 685 -29.98 21.70 28.34
CA GLU A 685 -28.57 22.12 28.22
C GLU A 685 -27.71 21.75 29.43
N GLY A 686 -28.33 21.42 30.57
CA GLY A 686 -27.62 21.01 31.79
C GLY A 686 -27.64 19.51 32.05
N THR A 687 -28.16 18.72 31.11
CA THR A 687 -28.35 17.27 31.24
C THR A 687 -27.67 16.54 30.08
N ALA A 688 -27.04 15.40 30.36
CA ALA A 688 -26.40 14.57 29.34
C ALA A 688 -26.59 13.07 29.58
N ILE A 689 -26.32 12.27 28.56
CA ILE A 689 -26.14 10.82 28.66
C ILE A 689 -24.64 10.50 28.62
N LEU A 690 -24.17 9.65 29.52
CA LEU A 690 -22.82 9.10 29.51
C LEU A 690 -22.90 7.63 29.08
N ALA A 691 -22.34 7.30 27.91
CA ALA A 691 -22.38 5.97 27.33
C ALA A 691 -21.00 5.28 27.40
N LEU A 692 -20.91 4.19 28.17
CA LEU A 692 -19.65 3.46 28.43
C LEU A 692 -19.60 2.06 27.80
N GLY A 693 -20.44 1.81 26.79
CA GLY A 693 -20.40 0.62 25.95
C GLY A 693 -19.28 0.66 24.89
N ASP A 694 -19.19 -0.38 24.07
CA ASP A 694 -18.44 -0.32 22.82
C ASP A 694 -19.22 0.51 21.77
N GLY A 695 -18.55 0.81 20.66
CA GLY A 695 -19.13 1.61 19.58
C GLY A 695 -20.40 1.02 18.96
N ASP A 696 -20.50 -0.31 18.88
CA ASP A 696 -21.67 -1.02 18.32
C ASP A 696 -22.89 -0.86 19.23
N ASP A 697 -22.70 -1.12 20.52
CA ASP A 697 -23.71 -0.91 21.54
C ASP A 697 -24.19 0.55 21.54
N VAL A 698 -23.25 1.51 21.52
CA VAL A 698 -23.60 2.94 21.54
C VAL A 698 -24.33 3.36 20.26
N GLY A 699 -23.93 2.87 19.09
CA GLY A 699 -24.67 3.08 17.84
C GLY A 699 -26.10 2.57 17.93
N TYR A 700 -26.30 1.35 18.42
CA TYR A 700 -27.63 0.78 18.64
C TYR A 700 -28.47 1.61 19.64
N LEU A 701 -27.86 2.09 20.73
CA LEU A 701 -28.54 2.92 21.73
C LEU A 701 -28.97 4.27 21.15
N MET A 702 -28.13 4.89 20.31
CA MET A 702 -28.42 6.14 19.61
C MET A 702 -29.60 6.00 18.65
N ASP A 703 -29.66 4.91 17.87
CA ASP A 703 -30.79 4.63 16.98
C ASP A 703 -32.13 4.51 17.73
N ASN A 704 -32.06 4.03 18.97
CA ASN A 704 -33.23 3.85 19.83
C ASN A 704 -33.47 5.06 20.76
N ALA A 705 -32.66 6.11 20.68
CA ALA A 705 -32.76 7.30 21.52
C ALA A 705 -33.84 8.27 21.03
N LEU A 706 -35.08 8.03 21.47
CA LEU A 706 -36.22 8.88 21.14
C LEU A 706 -36.51 9.94 22.22
N GLY A 707 -37.17 11.04 21.82
CA GLY A 707 -37.68 12.03 22.77
C GLY A 707 -36.58 12.86 23.43
N THR A 708 -36.55 12.90 24.77
CA THR A 708 -35.54 13.68 25.52
C THR A 708 -34.13 13.15 25.31
N ALA A 709 -33.95 11.82 25.25
CA ALA A 709 -32.65 11.20 25.06
C ALA A 709 -31.99 11.61 23.72
N GLY A 710 -32.78 11.77 22.65
CA GLY A 710 -32.29 12.25 21.35
C GLY A 710 -32.15 13.78 21.23
N ARG A 711 -32.25 14.54 22.33
CA ARG A 711 -32.18 16.01 22.35
C ARG A 711 -31.17 16.59 23.33
N ILE A 712 -30.50 15.74 24.10
CA ILE A 712 -29.48 16.12 25.07
C ILE A 712 -28.12 15.66 24.56
N ASN A 713 -27.04 16.19 25.14
CA ASN A 713 -25.68 15.81 24.73
C ASN A 713 -25.37 14.39 25.19
N TRP A 714 -24.55 13.69 24.40
CA TRP A 714 -24.00 12.38 24.73
C TRP A 714 -22.49 12.48 24.88
N TYR A 715 -21.94 11.78 25.88
CA TYR A 715 -20.51 11.64 26.10
C TYR A 715 -20.12 10.16 26.07
N GLY A 716 -19.05 9.84 25.36
CA GLY A 716 -18.55 8.48 25.16
C GLY A 716 -17.13 8.27 25.68
N SER A 717 -16.84 7.04 26.09
CA SER A 717 -15.47 6.60 26.45
C SER A 717 -14.57 6.44 25.21
N LEU A 718 -13.29 6.10 25.42
CA LEU A 718 -12.36 5.75 24.34
C LEU A 718 -12.79 4.56 23.47
N ARG A 719 -13.71 3.74 23.98
CA ARG A 719 -14.30 2.61 23.24
C ARG A 719 -15.33 3.06 22.19
N VAL A 720 -15.73 4.33 22.22
CA VAL A 720 -16.79 4.92 21.38
C VAL A 720 -16.20 5.78 20.27
N ALA A 721 -15.14 6.54 20.56
CA ALA A 721 -14.53 7.45 19.59
C ALA A 721 -14.08 6.70 18.32
N GLY A 722 -14.44 7.23 17.15
CA GLY A 722 -14.03 6.67 15.85
C GLY A 722 -14.66 5.33 15.48
N SER A 723 -15.70 4.87 16.19
CA SER A 723 -16.39 3.62 15.83
C SER A 723 -17.11 3.72 14.46
N PRO A 724 -16.88 2.78 13.52
CA PRO A 724 -17.53 2.77 12.20
C PRO A 724 -19.04 2.49 12.28
N SER A 725 -19.49 1.74 13.28
CA SER A 725 -20.92 1.44 13.50
C SER A 725 -21.76 2.67 13.84
N ILE A 726 -21.11 3.80 14.16
CA ILE A 726 -21.77 5.08 14.41
C ILE A 726 -21.79 5.95 13.13
N SER A 727 -20.90 5.73 12.15
CA SER A 727 -20.83 6.54 10.91
C SER A 727 -21.72 6.06 9.77
N ASP A 728 -21.99 4.77 9.63
CA ASP A 728 -22.81 4.22 8.52
C ASP A 728 -24.32 4.28 8.77
N MET A 729 -24.74 4.52 10.01
CA MET A 729 -26.14 4.38 10.44
C MET A 729 -26.83 5.70 10.80
N THR A 730 -26.10 6.79 11.02
CA THR A 730 -26.71 8.01 11.57
C THR A 730 -27.19 8.98 10.49
N THR A 731 -28.47 8.84 10.10
CA THR A 731 -29.23 9.99 9.59
C THR A 731 -29.66 10.90 10.75
N GLY A 732 -28.72 11.70 11.28
CA GLY A 732 -28.93 12.97 12.01
C GLY A 732 -29.65 12.97 13.38
N SER A 733 -29.05 13.62 14.38
CA SER A 733 -29.66 14.53 15.40
C SER A 733 -28.99 14.51 16.80
N ILE A 734 -28.15 13.51 17.12
CA ILE A 734 -27.55 13.37 18.46
C ILE A 734 -26.14 13.95 18.48
N ASN A 735 -25.91 14.91 19.37
CA ASN A 735 -24.58 15.49 19.61
C ASN A 735 -23.78 14.57 20.56
N LEU A 736 -22.99 13.66 19.98
CA LEU A 736 -22.09 12.77 20.71
C LEU A 736 -20.65 13.32 20.65
N ALA A 737 -20.02 13.43 21.82
CA ALA A 737 -18.59 13.67 21.97
C ALA A 737 -17.95 12.46 22.69
N ALA A 738 -16.91 11.87 22.13
CA ALA A 738 -16.14 10.79 22.74
C ALA A 738 -14.67 11.16 22.80
N LEU A 739 -13.94 10.66 23.79
CA LEU A 739 -12.51 10.92 23.92
C LEU A 739 -11.69 9.80 23.29
N SER A 740 -10.46 10.08 22.86
CA SER A 740 -9.42 9.11 22.52
C SER A 740 -8.10 9.64 23.08
N PRO A 741 -7.15 8.82 23.54
CA PRO A 741 -5.80 9.31 23.83
C PRO A 741 -5.26 10.11 22.63
N THR A 742 -4.60 11.24 22.89
CA THR A 742 -4.14 12.13 21.82
C THR A 742 -3.06 11.45 20.98
N ILE A 743 -3.30 11.34 19.67
CA ILE A 743 -2.31 10.83 18.71
C ILE A 743 -1.70 12.03 17.98
N SER A 744 -0.38 12.08 17.91
CA SER A 744 0.37 13.08 17.13
C SER A 744 -0.15 13.06 15.70
N GLY A 745 -0.78 14.15 15.26
CA GLY A 745 -1.43 14.15 13.96
C GLY A 745 -0.38 14.18 12.86
N GLY A 746 -0.28 13.14 12.01
CA GLY A 746 0.63 13.08 10.85
C GLY A 746 1.41 11.78 10.68
N GLY A 747 1.50 11.26 9.46
CA GLY A 747 2.47 10.21 9.14
C GLY A 747 1.99 9.01 8.32
N HIS A 748 2.90 8.07 8.04
CA HIS A 748 2.53 6.69 7.63
C HIS A 748 1.49 6.15 8.60
N ALA A 749 1.69 6.41 9.88
CA ALA A 749 0.73 6.27 10.96
C ALA A 749 -0.70 6.73 10.62
N GLN A 750 -0.89 7.98 10.18
CA GLN A 750 -2.21 8.51 9.87
C GLN A 750 -2.80 7.88 8.61
N LEU A 751 -1.99 7.61 7.58
CA LEU A 751 -2.44 6.87 6.39
C LEU A 751 -2.87 5.44 6.71
N ILE A 752 -2.12 4.79 7.60
CA ILE A 752 -2.39 3.45 8.14
C ILE A 752 -3.66 3.50 8.99
N LEU A 753 -3.81 4.49 9.87
CA LEU A 753 -5.01 4.67 10.69
C LEU A 753 -6.25 5.04 9.85
N ASP A 754 -6.10 5.87 8.82
CA ASP A 754 -7.14 6.22 7.86
C ASP A 754 -7.61 4.98 7.08
N SER A 755 -6.69 4.07 6.72
CA SER A 755 -6.99 2.78 6.10
C SER A 755 -7.58 1.74 7.07
N LEU A 756 -7.30 1.86 8.37
CA LEU A 756 -7.79 0.96 9.42
C LEU A 756 -9.09 1.47 10.09
N TYR A 757 -9.54 2.70 9.83
CA TYR A 757 -10.77 3.27 10.39
C TYR A 757 -12.06 2.57 9.96
N LEU A 758 -12.00 1.69 8.96
CA LEU A 758 -13.12 0.84 8.56
C LEU A 758 -13.21 -0.47 9.37
N MET A 759 -12.28 -0.72 10.31
CA MET A 759 -12.10 -2.03 10.97
C MET A 759 -12.26 -2.01 12.52
N GLN A 760 -11.71 -1.02 13.24
CA GLN A 760 -11.74 -0.94 14.73
C GLN A 760 -11.64 0.53 15.24
N PRO A 761 -11.98 0.83 16.53
CA PRO A 761 -11.74 2.14 17.12
C PRO A 761 -10.25 2.58 17.04
N PRO A 762 -9.97 3.86 16.70
CA PRO A 762 -8.62 4.40 16.47
C PRO A 762 -7.60 4.08 17.57
N ALA A 763 -8.03 4.12 18.84
CA ALA A 763 -7.13 3.98 19.99
C ALA A 763 -6.49 2.58 20.07
N TYR A 764 -7.24 1.53 19.75
CA TYR A 764 -6.77 0.15 19.85
C TYR A 764 -5.76 -0.18 18.76
N THR A 765 -6.08 0.18 17.52
CA THR A 765 -5.21 -0.08 16.39
C THR A 765 -3.92 0.72 16.47
N SER A 766 -3.98 1.99 16.91
CA SER A 766 -2.79 2.82 17.16
C SER A 766 -1.91 2.25 18.27
N SER A 767 -2.53 1.85 19.38
CA SER A 767 -1.79 1.30 20.52
C SER A 767 -1.10 -0.02 20.19
N LEU A 768 -1.70 -0.84 19.32
CA LEU A 768 -1.15 -2.12 18.88
C LEU A 768 0.03 -1.95 17.93
N PHE A 769 -0.13 -1.06 16.95
CA PHE A 769 0.94 -0.68 16.03
C PHE A 769 2.19 -0.21 16.81
N GLU A 770 2.00 0.71 17.77
CA GLU A 770 3.13 1.22 18.55
C GLU A 770 3.67 0.22 19.56
N ALA A 771 2.83 -0.62 20.18
CA ALA A 771 3.30 -1.68 21.06
C ALA A 771 4.26 -2.64 20.34
N ALA A 772 3.94 -3.02 19.09
CA ALA A 772 4.79 -3.90 18.30
C ALA A 772 6.12 -3.24 17.94
N ARG A 773 6.09 -1.96 17.55
CA ARG A 773 7.29 -1.17 17.25
C ARG A 773 8.19 -1.02 18.48
N MET A 774 7.61 -0.66 19.63
CA MET A 774 8.35 -0.55 20.89
C MET A 774 8.91 -1.90 21.35
N ALA A 775 8.15 -2.99 21.17
CA ALA A 775 8.64 -4.33 21.46
C ALA A 775 9.85 -4.68 20.59
N GLY A 776 9.79 -4.43 19.27
CA GLY A 776 10.91 -4.63 18.35
C GLY A 776 12.13 -3.79 18.73
N MET A 777 11.96 -2.49 19.01
CA MET A 777 13.06 -1.61 19.44
C MET A 777 13.70 -2.08 20.75
N ALA A 778 12.89 -2.41 21.76
CA ALA A 778 13.38 -2.87 23.06
C ALA A 778 14.15 -4.17 22.93
N MET A 779 13.69 -5.06 22.05
CA MET A 779 14.33 -6.34 21.79
C MET A 779 15.65 -6.21 21.01
N THR A 780 15.68 -5.38 19.99
CA THR A 780 16.90 -5.09 19.23
C THR A 780 17.96 -4.44 20.10
N GLN A 781 17.59 -3.44 20.92
CA GLN A 781 18.53 -2.74 21.80
C GLN A 781 18.98 -3.57 23.00
N SER A 782 18.16 -4.53 23.44
CA SER A 782 18.47 -5.40 24.57
C SER A 782 19.23 -6.67 24.22
N ASP A 783 19.49 -6.92 22.93
CA ASP A 783 20.02 -8.21 22.44
C ASP A 783 19.11 -9.37 22.89
N SER A 784 17.80 -9.19 22.67
CA SER A 784 16.73 -10.11 23.02
C SER A 784 16.63 -10.49 24.51
N ASN A 785 17.03 -9.58 25.41
CA ASN A 785 17.02 -9.81 26.86
C ASN A 785 15.86 -9.08 27.54
N ALA A 786 14.89 -9.83 28.08
CA ALA A 786 13.70 -9.28 28.76
C ALA A 786 14.05 -8.30 29.91
N ASP A 787 15.04 -8.60 30.75
CA ASP A 787 15.39 -7.74 31.89
C ASP A 787 15.99 -6.40 31.44
N ILE A 788 16.78 -6.43 30.37
CA ILE A 788 17.37 -5.21 29.77
C ILE A 788 16.29 -4.45 28.99
N ALA A 789 15.45 -5.14 28.21
CA ALA A 789 14.33 -4.55 27.49
C ALA A 789 13.39 -3.81 28.45
N ARG A 790 13.11 -4.38 29.63
CA ARG A 790 12.30 -3.75 30.67
C ARG A 790 12.87 -2.42 31.13
N ALA A 791 14.18 -2.34 31.28
CA ALA A 791 14.87 -1.12 31.70
C ALA A 791 14.95 -0.07 30.58
N LEU A 792 14.90 -0.50 29.32
CA LEU A 792 14.95 0.37 28.14
C LEU A 792 13.58 0.92 27.74
N LEU A 793 12.49 0.19 27.99
CA LEU A 793 11.14 0.57 27.58
C LEU A 793 10.74 2.01 27.98
N PRO A 794 10.97 2.48 29.22
CA PRO A 794 10.69 3.88 29.56
C PRO A 794 11.49 4.89 28.72
N SER A 795 12.77 4.63 28.46
CA SER A 795 13.59 5.53 27.62
C SER A 795 13.25 5.45 26.13
N ILE A 796 12.74 4.30 25.66
CA ILE A 796 12.20 4.16 24.31
C ILE A 796 10.90 4.95 24.20
N ALA A 797 10.07 4.90 25.23
CA ALA A 797 8.80 5.60 25.28
C ALA A 797 8.99 7.14 25.35
N ASP A 798 9.99 7.63 26.08
CA ASP A 798 10.34 9.05 26.14
C ASP A 798 10.96 9.63 24.83
N ASP A 799 11.11 8.82 23.77
CA ASP A 799 11.64 9.27 22.47
C ASP A 799 10.53 9.91 21.60
N SER A 800 10.78 11.10 21.06
CA SER A 800 9.81 11.97 20.36
C SER A 800 9.34 11.45 18.98
N ASN A 801 9.54 10.16 18.71
CA ASN A 801 9.40 9.55 17.39
C ASN A 801 8.29 8.50 17.33
N LEU A 802 7.49 8.37 18.39
CA LEU A 802 6.35 7.45 18.51
C LEU A 802 5.06 8.20 18.15
N MET A 803 4.01 7.50 17.67
CA MET A 803 2.75 8.12 17.20
C MET A 803 2.04 9.03 18.21
N TYR A 804 2.30 8.92 19.50
CA TYR A 804 1.60 9.67 20.54
C TYR A 804 2.44 10.89 20.96
N ASP A 805 1.78 12.04 21.16
CA ASP A 805 2.46 13.31 21.51
C ASP A 805 3.21 13.26 22.86
N ASP A 806 2.79 12.36 23.77
CA ASP A 806 3.46 12.12 25.06
C ASP A 806 3.18 10.69 25.54
N ILE A 807 4.18 9.82 25.47
CA ILE A 807 4.13 8.42 25.93
C ILE A 807 5.23 8.17 26.94
N SER A 808 5.20 8.91 28.03
CA SER A 808 5.94 8.51 29.22
C SER A 808 5.20 7.38 29.95
N PHE A 809 5.92 6.42 30.52
CA PHE A 809 5.34 5.43 31.44
C PHE A 809 5.42 5.92 32.89
N ASP A 810 4.35 5.70 33.67
CA ASP A 810 4.35 5.95 35.11
C ASP A 810 5.05 4.82 35.89
N GLU A 811 5.06 4.92 37.23
CA GLU A 811 5.71 3.91 38.09
C GLU A 811 5.05 2.50 38.04
N ASN A 812 3.86 2.40 37.44
CA ASN A 812 3.12 1.17 37.24
C ASN A 812 3.28 0.60 35.83
N GLY A 813 4.06 1.24 34.95
CA GLY A 813 4.18 0.83 33.55
C GLY A 813 2.97 1.26 32.70
N ASP A 814 2.12 2.16 33.20
CA ASP A 814 0.98 2.71 32.46
C ASP A 814 1.38 3.96 31.69
N LEU A 815 0.79 4.21 30.53
CA LEU A 815 0.94 5.51 29.89
C LEU A 815 0.51 6.63 30.85
N ALA A 816 1.45 7.51 31.15
CA ALA A 816 1.27 8.74 31.92
C ALA A 816 0.64 9.86 31.07
N SER A 817 -0.14 9.51 30.04
CA SER A 817 -0.78 10.49 29.17
C SER A 817 -1.96 11.16 29.87
N TYR A 818 -1.93 12.49 29.87
CA TYR A 818 -2.95 13.36 30.45
C TYR A 818 -3.82 14.02 29.38
N THR A 819 -3.60 13.73 28.10
CA THR A 819 -4.14 14.43 26.95
C THR A 819 -5.02 13.53 26.11
N TYR A 820 -6.22 14.00 25.82
CA TYR A 820 -7.23 13.30 25.05
C TYR A 820 -7.73 14.15 23.89
N ASP A 821 -7.74 13.58 22.69
CA ASP A 821 -8.51 14.09 21.57
C ASP A 821 -10.01 13.88 21.85
N ILE A 822 -10.78 14.94 21.69
CA ILE A 822 -12.24 14.88 21.70
C ILE A 822 -12.71 14.75 20.26
N TRP A 823 -13.41 13.67 20.00
CA TRP A 823 -14.05 13.36 18.75
C TRP A 823 -15.54 13.66 18.84
N ARG A 824 -16.09 14.35 17.84
CA ARG A 824 -17.52 14.62 17.72
C ARG A 824 -18.07 14.03 16.43
N ILE A 825 -19.33 13.61 16.45
CA ILE A 825 -20.04 13.13 15.26
C ILE A 825 -20.75 14.30 14.56
N ASP A 826 -20.44 14.52 13.28
CA ASP A 826 -21.10 15.47 12.37
C ASP A 826 -21.06 14.91 10.93
N ASP A 827 -22.04 14.08 10.57
CA ASP A 827 -22.07 13.17 9.41
C ASP A 827 -20.91 12.15 9.32
N ALA A 828 -19.76 12.44 9.95
CA ALA A 828 -18.61 11.58 10.19
C ALA A 828 -17.91 11.98 11.51
N TRP A 829 -16.96 11.18 11.97
CA TRP A 829 -16.15 11.50 13.15
C TRP A 829 -15.17 12.64 12.83
N ILE A 830 -15.22 13.71 13.62
CA ILE A 830 -14.34 14.87 13.51
C ILE A 830 -13.60 15.05 14.82
N ARG A 831 -12.27 15.18 14.76
CA ARG A 831 -11.45 15.58 15.91
C ARG A 831 -11.69 17.07 16.20
N ASP A 832 -12.38 17.36 17.30
CA ASP A 832 -12.94 18.67 17.66
C ASP A 832 -11.98 19.50 18.54
N SER A 833 -11.46 18.90 19.62
CA SER A 833 -10.65 19.61 20.62
C SER A 833 -9.69 18.66 21.35
N ILE A 834 -8.74 19.19 22.14
CA ILE A 834 -7.99 18.37 23.12
C ILE A 834 -8.39 18.76 24.52
N TYR A 835 -8.51 17.74 25.36
CA TYR A 835 -8.64 17.87 26.79
C TYR A 835 -7.39 17.37 27.49
N ASP A 836 -6.67 18.28 28.13
CA ASP A 836 -5.59 17.97 29.04
C ASP A 836 -6.15 17.92 30.47
N VAL A 837 -5.95 16.82 31.18
CA VAL A 837 -6.48 16.60 32.53
C VAL A 837 -5.86 17.57 33.56
N MET A 838 -4.65 18.06 33.32
CA MET A 838 -3.91 18.98 34.18
C MET A 838 -4.21 20.45 33.86
N THR A 839 -4.35 20.79 32.58
CA THR A 839 -4.46 22.18 32.12
C THR A 839 -5.86 22.57 31.60
N GLY A 840 -6.73 21.61 31.33
CA GLY A 840 -8.10 21.79 30.86
C GLY A 840 -8.24 21.72 29.33
N TYR A 841 -9.27 22.36 28.79
CA TYR A 841 -9.44 22.43 27.33
C TYR A 841 -8.36 23.29 26.69
N ALA A 842 -7.69 22.72 25.68
CA ALA A 842 -6.91 23.46 24.72
C ALA A 842 -7.60 23.35 23.35
N SER A 843 -7.99 24.48 22.77
CA SER A 843 -8.57 24.48 21.43
C SER A 843 -7.47 24.20 20.39
N HIS A 844 -7.79 23.38 19.39
CA HIS A 844 -6.92 23.22 18.24
C HIS A 844 -7.16 24.33 17.25
N ILE A 845 -6.08 24.93 16.76
CA ILE A 845 -6.11 25.78 15.58
C ILE A 845 -5.65 24.90 14.42
N PRO A 846 -6.58 24.39 13.61
CA PRO A 846 -6.24 23.53 12.49
C PRO A 846 -5.52 24.33 11.40
N ILE A 847 -4.42 23.76 10.92
CA ILE A 847 -3.67 24.20 9.76
C ILE A 847 -3.85 23.15 8.67
N GLY A 848 -4.26 23.57 7.47
CA GLY A 848 -4.37 22.65 6.34
C GLY A 848 -3.00 22.19 5.87
N VAL A 849 -2.85 20.92 5.54
CA VAL A 849 -1.64 20.37 4.90
C VAL A 849 -2.08 19.63 3.64
N MET A 850 -1.84 20.26 2.49
CA MET A 850 -2.25 19.75 1.18
C MET A 850 -1.04 19.12 0.50
N VAL A 851 -1.02 17.79 0.39
CA VAL A 851 0.12 17.05 -0.17
C VAL A 851 -0.35 15.84 -0.98
N PRO A 852 0.38 15.41 -2.02
CA PRO A 852 0.06 14.19 -2.74
C PRO A 852 0.44 12.99 -1.86
N LEU A 853 -0.54 12.33 -1.26
CA LEU A 853 -0.34 11.06 -0.54
C LEU A 853 -0.62 9.85 -1.45
N THR A 854 -1.31 10.08 -2.57
CA THR A 854 -1.50 9.12 -3.67
C THR A 854 -1.09 9.73 -5.02
N GLY A 855 -1.02 8.89 -6.06
CA GLY A 855 -0.53 9.26 -7.39
C GLY A 855 0.99 9.29 -7.51
N HIS A 856 1.51 9.78 -8.64
CA HIS A 856 2.92 9.66 -8.99
C HIS A 856 3.89 10.43 -8.04
N ASP A 857 3.41 11.46 -7.31
CA ASP A 857 4.23 12.25 -6.38
C ASP A 857 4.03 11.84 -4.90
N ALA A 858 3.45 10.67 -4.62
CA ALA A 858 3.14 10.23 -3.24
C ALA A 858 4.35 10.29 -2.30
N GLN A 859 5.51 9.82 -2.74
CA GLN A 859 6.75 9.85 -1.96
C GLN A 859 7.15 11.28 -1.58
N ARG A 860 6.95 12.22 -2.50
CA ARG A 860 7.23 13.64 -2.31
C ARG A 860 6.27 14.29 -1.31
N GLY A 861 4.99 13.92 -1.33
CA GLY A 861 4.02 14.44 -0.36
C GLY A 861 4.19 13.86 1.05
N ILE A 862 4.61 12.59 1.19
CA ILE A 862 4.90 11.98 2.50
C ILE A 862 5.99 12.76 3.25
N GLN A 863 7.11 13.06 2.59
CA GLN A 863 8.19 13.82 3.23
C GLN A 863 7.79 15.27 3.58
N GLN A 864 6.91 15.90 2.78
CA GLN A 864 6.36 17.22 3.06
C GLN A 864 5.43 17.21 4.27
N MET A 865 4.51 16.24 4.35
CA MET A 865 3.65 16.04 5.52
C MET A 865 4.46 15.94 6.81
N TRP A 866 5.53 15.14 6.80
CA TRP A 866 6.40 14.99 7.97
C TRP A 866 7.22 16.24 8.27
N GLY A 867 7.71 16.95 7.26
CA GLY A 867 8.35 18.25 7.43
C GLY A 867 7.43 19.26 8.13
N ALA A 868 6.16 19.33 7.71
CA ALA A 868 5.15 20.17 8.35
C ALA A 868 4.87 19.73 9.80
N HIS A 869 4.67 18.43 10.02
CA HIS A 869 4.39 17.85 11.32
C HIS A 869 5.47 18.22 12.36
N LEU A 870 6.75 18.01 12.04
CA LEU A 870 7.84 18.26 12.96
C LEU A 870 7.95 19.75 13.33
N ALA A 871 7.70 20.65 12.37
CA ALA A 871 7.66 22.09 12.66
C ALA A 871 6.50 22.46 13.59
N LEU A 872 5.30 21.90 13.38
CA LEU A 872 4.14 22.18 14.22
C LEU A 872 4.30 21.60 15.63
N SER A 873 4.87 20.40 15.75
CA SER A 873 5.17 19.76 17.03
C SER A 873 6.15 20.62 17.85
N ALA A 874 7.27 21.05 17.25
CA ALA A 874 8.24 21.92 17.91
C ALA A 874 7.62 23.25 18.40
N GLN A 875 6.64 23.80 17.68
CA GLN A 875 5.92 25.00 18.10
C GLN A 875 4.94 24.72 19.25
N ASN A 876 4.28 23.56 19.23
CA ASN A 876 3.38 23.15 20.31
C ASN A 876 4.13 22.93 21.63
N GLU A 877 5.36 22.40 21.61
CA GLU A 877 6.22 22.32 22.80
C GLU A 877 6.48 23.71 23.41
N ILE A 878 6.76 24.71 22.57
CA ILE A 878 6.98 26.09 23.03
C ILE A 878 5.69 26.67 23.61
N LEU A 879 4.56 26.50 22.90
CA LEU A 879 3.24 26.97 23.35
C LEU A 879 2.85 26.36 24.69
N GLU A 880 3.19 25.09 24.90
CA GLU A 880 2.98 24.41 26.16
C GLU A 880 3.81 24.99 27.29
N GLN A 881 5.12 25.16 27.07
CA GLN A 881 6.02 25.80 28.04
C GLN A 881 5.56 27.22 28.42
N GLU A 882 4.98 27.94 27.47
CA GLU A 882 4.44 29.29 27.68
C GLU A 882 3.01 29.31 28.27
N GLY A 883 2.35 28.15 28.38
CA GLY A 883 1.01 28.00 28.92
C GLY A 883 -0.08 28.58 28.02
N ALA A 884 0.12 28.52 26.69
CA ALA A 884 -0.87 28.98 25.72
C ALA A 884 -2.17 28.13 25.83
N PRO A 885 -3.36 28.76 25.70
CA PRO A 885 -4.65 28.08 25.87
C PRO A 885 -5.10 27.30 24.62
N TRP A 886 -4.23 27.13 23.64
CA TRP A 886 -4.49 26.45 22.38
C TRP A 886 -3.22 25.79 21.84
N ARG A 887 -3.40 24.85 20.92
CA ARG A 887 -2.34 24.16 20.19
C ARG A 887 -2.64 24.19 18.69
N LEU A 888 -1.59 24.01 17.89
CA LEU A 888 -1.70 23.86 16.44
C LEU A 888 -1.97 22.39 16.12
N SER A 889 -2.90 22.08 15.23
CA SER A 889 -3.02 20.75 14.63
C SER A 889 -2.86 20.84 13.12
N GLN A 890 -2.45 19.73 12.51
CA GLN A 890 -2.55 19.61 11.06
C GLN A 890 -3.80 18.84 10.64
N ARG A 891 -4.46 19.37 9.61
CA ARG A 891 -5.46 18.65 8.82
C ARG A 891 -4.85 18.32 7.46
N VAL A 892 -4.36 17.09 7.35
CA VAL A 892 -3.79 16.59 6.09
C VAL A 892 -4.92 16.24 5.12
N VAL A 893 -4.78 16.64 3.86
CA VAL A 893 -5.68 16.30 2.76
C VAL A 893 -4.86 15.84 1.57
N ASP A 894 -5.25 14.70 1.00
CA ASP A 894 -4.58 14.14 -0.18
C ASP A 894 -4.97 14.91 -1.44
N THR A 895 -3.96 15.30 -2.22
CA THR A 895 -4.14 15.97 -3.51
C THR A 895 -4.01 15.04 -4.72
N ALA A 896 -3.65 13.76 -4.52
CA ALA A 896 -3.55 12.72 -5.54
C ALA A 896 -2.70 13.11 -6.78
N SER A 897 -1.75 14.02 -6.60
CA SER A 897 -0.97 14.63 -7.71
C SER A 897 -1.85 15.25 -8.81
N SER A 898 -3.05 15.75 -8.46
CA SER A 898 -4.09 16.16 -9.42
C SER A 898 -4.65 17.56 -9.12
N PRO A 899 -4.58 18.53 -10.06
CA PRO A 899 -5.11 19.88 -9.86
C PRO A 899 -6.60 19.96 -9.51
N ILE A 900 -7.41 19.01 -10.00
CA ILE A 900 -8.85 18.97 -9.72
C ILE A 900 -9.09 18.52 -8.28
N VAL A 901 -8.37 17.48 -7.84
CA VAL A 901 -8.45 16.96 -6.47
C VAL A 901 -7.91 18.00 -5.49
N SER A 902 -6.78 18.64 -5.80
CA SER A 902 -6.22 19.77 -5.04
C SER A 902 -7.23 20.89 -4.79
N LEU A 903 -7.97 21.32 -5.82
CA LEU A 903 -8.99 22.36 -5.65
C LEU A 903 -10.20 21.89 -4.83
N GLY A 904 -10.56 20.61 -4.93
CA GLY A 904 -11.56 19.98 -4.05
C GLY A 904 -11.11 20.03 -2.59
N ALA A 905 -9.89 19.55 -2.32
CA ALA A 905 -9.28 19.55 -1.00
C ALA A 905 -9.20 20.95 -0.36
N ALA A 906 -8.85 21.99 -1.12
CA ALA A 906 -8.89 23.37 -0.63
C ALA A 906 -10.30 23.84 -0.23
N ARG A 907 -11.33 23.42 -0.99
CA ARG A 907 -12.73 23.73 -0.65
C ARG A 907 -13.19 22.97 0.59
N ASP A 908 -12.75 21.74 0.77
CA ASP A 908 -13.08 20.93 1.94
C ASP A 908 -12.47 21.56 3.20
N LEU A 909 -11.19 21.94 3.15
CA LEU A 909 -10.55 22.72 4.21
C LEU A 909 -11.31 24.02 4.51
N TYR A 910 -11.67 24.78 3.48
CA TYR A 910 -12.43 26.01 3.65
C TYR A 910 -13.81 25.77 4.30
N ASN A 911 -14.52 24.70 3.91
CA ASN A 911 -15.81 24.33 4.50
C ASN A 911 -15.68 23.89 5.97
N MET A 912 -14.51 23.39 6.38
CA MET A 912 -14.14 23.09 7.76
C MET A 912 -13.69 24.34 8.55
N ASN A 913 -13.83 25.55 7.98
CA ASN A 913 -13.32 26.82 8.52
C ASN A 913 -11.79 26.88 8.66
N ILE A 914 -11.05 26.10 7.86
CA ILE A 914 -9.59 26.16 7.78
C ILE A 914 -9.23 27.09 6.62
N GLN A 915 -8.70 28.28 6.93
CA GLN A 915 -8.44 29.34 5.95
C GLN A 915 -6.97 29.51 5.57
N ALA A 916 -6.06 28.78 6.21
CA ALA A 916 -4.64 28.79 5.88
C ALA A 916 -4.11 27.36 5.73
N ALA A 917 -3.39 27.09 4.64
CA ALA A 917 -2.88 25.77 4.33
C ALA A 917 -1.44 25.79 3.77
N LEU A 918 -0.74 24.68 3.98
CA LEU A 918 0.60 24.39 3.46
C LEU A 918 0.49 23.49 2.22
N GLY A 919 1.42 23.63 1.25
CA GLY A 919 1.44 22.85 0.00
C GLY A 919 0.35 23.29 -1.00
N PRO A 920 -0.02 22.50 -2.03
CA PRO A 920 0.70 21.33 -2.58
C PRO A 920 2.01 21.72 -3.30
N PRO A 921 2.82 20.73 -3.73
CA PRO A 921 4.09 21.01 -4.39
C PRO A 921 3.97 21.47 -5.84
N ASP A 922 2.94 21.05 -6.56
CA ASP A 922 2.83 21.31 -7.99
C ASP A 922 2.28 22.72 -8.28
N THR A 923 2.93 23.41 -9.23
CA THR A 923 2.60 24.80 -9.57
C THR A 923 1.20 24.95 -10.14
N VAL A 924 0.68 23.95 -10.85
CA VAL A 924 -0.64 24.01 -11.48
C VAL A 924 -1.73 24.06 -10.42
N SER A 925 -1.69 23.16 -9.44
CA SER A 925 -2.58 23.15 -8.28
C SER A 925 -2.44 24.41 -7.45
N VAL A 926 -1.21 24.86 -7.16
CA VAL A 926 -0.96 26.09 -6.39
C VAL A 926 -1.62 27.29 -7.06
N ASN A 927 -1.54 27.41 -8.39
CA ASN A 927 -2.18 28.50 -9.12
C ASN A 927 -3.71 28.40 -9.14
N GLU A 928 -4.28 27.20 -9.28
CA GLU A 928 -5.74 27.00 -9.21
C GLU A 928 -6.29 27.31 -7.81
N ILE A 929 -5.62 26.85 -6.75
CA ILE A 929 -5.97 27.16 -5.37
C ILE A 929 -5.77 28.65 -5.08
N GLY A 930 -4.70 29.26 -5.58
CA GLY A 930 -4.45 30.69 -5.44
C GLY A 930 -5.58 31.55 -6.04
N ARG A 931 -6.12 31.15 -7.20
CA ARG A 931 -7.30 31.81 -7.78
C ARG A 931 -8.49 31.69 -6.84
N PHE A 932 -8.72 30.51 -6.26
CA PHE A 932 -9.74 30.28 -5.25
C PHE A 932 -9.56 31.20 -4.03
N GLY A 933 -8.35 31.27 -3.49
CA GLY A 933 -8.01 32.13 -2.34
C GLY A 933 -8.33 33.59 -2.55
N SER A 934 -8.08 34.12 -3.76
CA SER A 934 -8.30 35.54 -4.10
C SER A 934 -9.75 36.02 -3.99
N TYR A 935 -10.75 35.12 -3.97
CA TYR A 935 -12.16 35.48 -3.80
C TYR A 935 -12.86 34.79 -2.61
N SER A 936 -12.17 33.87 -1.93
CA SER A 936 -12.72 33.11 -0.80
C SER A 936 -12.05 33.41 0.54
N ASP A 937 -10.98 34.21 0.57
CA ASP A 937 -10.15 34.40 1.76
C ASP A 937 -9.56 33.07 2.24
N PHE A 938 -8.80 32.41 1.37
CA PHE A 938 -8.05 31.19 1.65
C PHE A 938 -6.58 31.40 1.29
N MET A 939 -5.68 31.25 2.25
CA MET A 939 -4.24 31.50 2.10
C MET A 939 -3.46 30.20 1.96
N LEU A 940 -2.52 30.17 1.01
CA LEU A 940 -1.68 29.03 0.70
C LEU A 940 -0.20 29.38 0.88
N ILE A 941 0.56 28.52 1.54
CA ILE A 941 2.01 28.64 1.67
C ILE A 941 2.62 27.42 0.99
N SER A 942 3.13 27.60 -0.23
CA SER A 942 3.77 26.52 -0.98
C SER A 942 5.26 26.46 -0.63
N CYS A 943 5.71 25.29 -0.20
CA CYS A 943 7.12 25.01 0.05
C CYS A 943 7.94 24.87 -1.22
N CYS A 944 7.29 24.57 -2.35
CA CYS A 944 7.96 23.78 -3.38
C CYS A 944 7.55 24.13 -4.82
N SER A 945 6.59 25.05 -5.02
CA SER A 945 6.22 25.51 -6.37
C SER A 945 7.31 26.37 -7.01
N ASP A 946 7.60 26.06 -8.28
CA ASP A 946 8.73 26.60 -9.03
C ASP A 946 8.43 27.90 -9.76
N ALA A 947 7.19 28.12 -10.21
CA ALA A 947 6.81 29.27 -11.02
C ALA A 947 5.74 30.14 -10.33
N PRO A 948 6.15 31.13 -9.53
CA PRO A 948 5.24 31.91 -8.68
C PRO A 948 4.38 32.91 -9.48
N ASP A 949 3.08 32.98 -9.16
CA ASP A 949 2.21 34.08 -9.57
C ASP A 949 2.32 35.24 -8.56
N VAL A 950 3.23 36.15 -8.85
CA VAL A 950 3.61 37.30 -8.00
C VAL A 950 2.48 38.30 -7.76
N TYR A 951 1.35 38.16 -8.45
CA TYR A 951 0.17 39.02 -8.28
C TYR A 951 -0.84 38.45 -7.29
N ASN A 952 -0.64 37.22 -6.82
CA ASN A 952 -1.54 36.59 -5.87
C ASN A 952 -1.19 36.96 -4.43
N SER A 953 -2.09 37.69 -3.76
CA SER A 953 -1.89 38.11 -2.37
C SER A 953 -2.12 36.99 -1.34
N TYR A 954 -2.73 35.87 -1.76
CA TYR A 954 -3.08 34.73 -0.91
C TYR A 954 -2.20 33.50 -1.16
N VAL A 955 -1.11 33.63 -1.92
CA VAL A 955 -0.11 32.56 -2.07
C VAL A 955 1.27 33.09 -1.70
N VAL A 956 1.97 32.36 -0.84
CA VAL A 956 3.38 32.60 -0.50
C VAL A 956 4.21 31.43 -1.01
N TYR A 957 5.32 31.74 -1.68
CA TYR A 957 6.22 30.77 -2.30
C TYR A 957 7.56 30.75 -1.55
N LEU A 958 7.83 29.68 -0.81
CA LEU A 958 9.06 29.52 -0.02
C LEU A 958 10.13 28.64 -0.67
N GLY A 959 9.78 27.96 -1.76
CA GLY A 959 10.65 27.02 -2.46
C GLY A 959 11.72 27.67 -3.33
N SER A 960 12.50 26.80 -3.96
CA SER A 960 13.51 27.19 -4.94
C SER A 960 12.86 27.59 -6.27
N THR A 961 12.27 28.77 -6.36
CA THR A 961 11.65 29.26 -7.61
C THR A 961 12.61 29.27 -8.81
N ASP A 962 12.07 29.31 -10.03
CA ASP A 962 12.82 29.40 -11.28
C ASP A 962 13.77 30.60 -11.33
N VAL A 963 13.44 31.67 -10.59
CA VAL A 963 14.32 32.84 -10.43
C VAL A 963 15.57 32.46 -9.65
N HIS A 964 15.43 31.79 -8.51
CA HIS A 964 16.57 31.31 -7.72
C HIS A 964 17.41 30.30 -8.51
N LYS A 965 16.75 29.31 -9.14
CA LYS A 965 17.45 28.30 -9.97
C LYS A 965 18.24 28.96 -11.09
N SER A 966 17.63 29.91 -11.82
CA SER A 966 18.29 30.66 -12.89
C SER A 966 19.50 31.44 -12.37
N GLN A 967 19.37 32.17 -11.26
CA GLN A 967 20.48 32.93 -10.67
C GLN A 967 21.64 32.02 -10.23
N THR A 968 21.33 30.87 -9.63
CA THR A 968 22.33 29.86 -9.25
C THR A 968 23.05 29.30 -10.46
N ILE A 969 22.33 28.96 -11.54
CA ILE A 969 22.91 28.52 -12.81
C ILE A 969 23.82 29.62 -13.38
N LEU A 970 23.36 30.87 -13.47
CA LEU A 970 24.16 31.99 -13.97
C LEU A 970 25.44 32.19 -13.16
N ARG A 971 25.38 31.97 -11.85
CA ARG A 971 26.55 32.04 -10.97
C ARG A 971 27.54 30.90 -11.23
N MET A 972 27.04 29.67 -11.38
CA MET A 972 27.87 28.51 -11.73
C MET A 972 28.59 28.73 -13.07
N LEU A 973 27.85 29.17 -14.09
CA LEU A 973 28.38 29.47 -15.41
C LEU A 973 29.40 30.61 -15.37
N GLY A 974 29.12 31.68 -14.61
CA GLY A 974 30.02 32.83 -14.47
C GLY A 974 31.33 32.50 -13.73
N ASP A 975 31.27 31.68 -12.68
CA ASP A 975 32.46 31.23 -11.93
C ASP A 975 33.40 30.38 -12.83
N ASP A 976 32.84 29.61 -13.76
CA ASP A 976 33.57 28.75 -14.70
C ASP A 976 33.87 29.43 -16.04
N GLY A 977 33.42 30.68 -16.24
CA GLY A 977 33.70 31.50 -17.44
C GLY A 977 32.92 31.08 -18.70
N ILE A 978 31.76 30.44 -18.54
CA ILE A 978 30.91 29.96 -19.64
C ILE A 978 30.09 31.12 -20.22
N SER A 979 30.22 31.34 -21.53
CA SER A 979 29.48 32.37 -22.28
C SER A 979 28.72 31.81 -23.48
N ASN A 980 28.84 30.51 -23.76
CA ASN A 980 28.16 29.80 -24.83
C ASN A 980 27.59 28.51 -24.25
N LEU A 981 26.27 28.38 -24.19
CA LEU A 981 25.60 27.30 -23.46
C LEU A 981 24.66 26.54 -24.39
N LEU A 982 24.80 25.20 -24.40
CA LEU A 982 23.81 24.28 -24.94
C LEU A 982 22.88 23.89 -23.79
N VAL A 983 21.58 24.11 -23.93
CA VAL A 983 20.58 23.65 -22.95
C VAL A 983 19.82 22.48 -23.55
N ILE A 984 19.76 21.37 -22.83
CA ILE A 984 19.00 20.17 -23.17
C ILE A 984 17.85 20.07 -22.16
N HIS A 985 16.61 19.99 -22.63
CA HIS A 985 15.44 19.86 -21.76
C HIS A 985 14.28 19.09 -22.40
N ASP A 986 13.41 18.56 -21.54
CA ASP A 986 12.26 17.69 -21.83
C ASP A 986 10.96 18.44 -22.24
N GLY A 987 11.05 19.72 -22.57
CA GLY A 987 9.88 20.59 -22.84
C GLY A 987 9.06 21.01 -21.61
N SER A 988 9.24 20.40 -20.44
CA SER A 988 8.47 20.70 -19.21
C SER A 988 9.06 21.87 -18.40
N SER A 989 10.35 22.13 -18.57
CA SER A 989 11.12 23.07 -17.77
C SER A 989 10.79 24.57 -18.02
N THR A 990 10.19 25.24 -17.03
CA THR A 990 9.83 26.67 -17.09
C THR A 990 11.01 27.63 -16.81
N ILE A 991 12.12 27.12 -16.24
CA ILE A 991 13.33 27.87 -15.86
C ILE A 991 13.95 28.63 -17.05
N LEU A 992 13.82 28.07 -18.26
CA LEU A 992 14.40 28.62 -19.49
C LEU A 992 13.97 30.06 -19.76
N ASN A 993 12.75 30.45 -19.40
CA ASN A 993 12.26 31.81 -19.60
C ASN A 993 13.08 32.83 -18.78
N SER A 994 13.37 32.49 -17.52
CA SER A 994 14.18 33.31 -16.61
C SER A 994 15.67 33.28 -16.97
N LEU A 995 16.17 32.14 -17.46
CA LEU A 995 17.57 32.02 -17.87
C LEU A 995 17.84 32.81 -19.16
N ALA A 996 16.93 32.73 -20.13
CA ALA A 996 17.08 33.40 -21.43
C ALA A 996 17.02 34.94 -21.34
N SER A 997 16.33 35.50 -20.35
CA SER A 997 16.31 36.96 -20.14
C SER A 997 17.63 37.50 -19.59
N ASP A 998 18.30 36.71 -18.74
CA ASP A 998 19.38 37.19 -17.89
C ASP A 998 20.77 36.71 -18.33
N PHE A 999 20.86 35.62 -19.12
CA PHE A 999 22.12 35.14 -19.66
C PHE A 999 22.63 36.05 -20.79
N SER A 1000 23.76 36.73 -20.54
CA SER A 1000 24.38 37.65 -21.51
C SER A 1000 25.11 36.98 -22.68
N GLY A 1001 25.24 35.65 -22.65
CA GLY A 1001 25.95 34.84 -23.64
C GLY A 1001 25.06 34.30 -24.76
N HIS A 1002 25.56 33.32 -25.52
CA HIS A 1002 24.82 32.63 -26.57
C HIS A 1002 24.16 31.36 -26.04
N LEU A 1003 22.83 31.25 -26.18
CA LEU A 1003 22.05 30.04 -25.87
C LEU A 1003 21.72 29.28 -27.15
N ASN A 1004 22.02 27.97 -27.16
CA ASN A 1004 21.40 27.01 -28.06
C ASN A 1004 20.50 26.13 -27.20
N VAL A 1005 19.21 26.06 -27.53
CA VAL A 1005 18.23 25.28 -26.77
C VAL A 1005 17.81 24.10 -27.62
N GLN A 1006 17.89 22.92 -27.04
CA GLN A 1006 17.45 21.66 -27.59
C GLN A 1006 16.36 21.10 -26.68
N GLU A 1007 15.16 21.01 -27.23
CA GLU A 1007 14.00 20.38 -26.61
C GLU A 1007 13.91 18.93 -27.12
N TYR A 1008 13.56 17.99 -26.25
CA TYR A 1008 13.23 16.61 -26.61
C TYR A 1008 11.89 16.19 -25.99
N ASP A 1009 11.18 15.27 -26.63
CA ASP A 1009 9.96 14.66 -26.10
C ASP A 1009 10.30 13.43 -25.26
N ALA A 1010 9.53 13.09 -24.23
CA ALA A 1010 9.76 11.90 -23.38
C ALA A 1010 9.76 10.55 -24.16
N ILE A 1011 9.27 10.54 -25.40
CA ILE A 1011 9.32 9.38 -26.30
C ILE A 1011 10.59 9.31 -27.14
N ASP A 1012 11.42 10.36 -27.14
CA ASP A 1012 12.67 10.39 -27.87
C ASP A 1012 13.70 9.50 -27.18
N ALA A 1013 14.36 8.63 -27.95
CA ALA A 1013 15.46 7.83 -27.42
C ALA A 1013 16.62 8.75 -26.97
N HIS A 1014 17.11 8.57 -25.74
CA HIS A 1014 18.19 9.41 -25.19
C HIS A 1014 19.46 9.42 -26.05
N SER A 1015 19.76 8.33 -26.76
CA SER A 1015 20.88 8.25 -27.72
C SER A 1015 20.74 9.25 -28.88
N ARG A 1016 19.52 9.52 -29.35
CA ARG A 1016 19.21 10.56 -30.35
C ARG A 1016 19.39 11.96 -29.74
N VAL A 1017 18.83 12.20 -28.56
CA VAL A 1017 18.95 13.47 -27.84
C VAL A 1017 20.44 13.85 -27.69
N VAL A 1018 21.25 12.88 -27.29
CA VAL A 1018 22.70 13.01 -27.14
C VAL A 1018 23.43 13.23 -28.48
N ALA A 1019 23.03 12.57 -29.56
CA ALA A 1019 23.65 12.78 -30.88
C ALA A 1019 23.40 14.20 -31.42
N ASP A 1020 22.16 14.69 -31.32
CA ASP A 1020 21.78 16.06 -31.73
C ASP A 1020 22.52 17.11 -30.87
N ALA A 1021 22.72 16.80 -29.59
CA ALA A 1021 23.50 17.62 -28.68
C ALA A 1021 24.99 17.65 -29.07
N ASP A 1022 25.59 16.51 -29.46
CA ASP A 1022 26.99 16.43 -29.90
C ASP A 1022 27.22 17.24 -31.18
N ASP A 1023 26.29 17.16 -32.15
CA ASP A 1023 26.35 17.93 -33.39
C ASP A 1023 26.28 19.44 -33.13
N THR A 1024 25.35 19.85 -32.25
CA THR A 1024 25.21 21.25 -31.84
C THR A 1024 26.46 21.73 -31.11
N LEU A 1025 26.99 20.93 -30.18
CA LEU A 1025 28.19 21.24 -29.42
C LEU A 1025 29.42 21.30 -30.31
N SER A 1026 29.55 20.41 -31.29
CA SER A 1026 30.60 20.42 -32.31
C SER A 1026 30.59 21.73 -33.10
N GLY A 1027 29.41 22.20 -33.51
CA GLY A 1027 29.24 23.52 -34.13
C GLY A 1027 29.73 24.65 -33.23
N MET A 1028 29.39 24.61 -31.94
CA MET A 1028 29.83 25.61 -30.95
C MET A 1028 31.34 25.58 -30.71
N LEU A 1029 31.95 24.40 -30.60
CA LEU A 1029 33.39 24.22 -30.37
C LEU A 1029 34.25 24.66 -31.58
N ASN A 1030 33.67 24.71 -32.78
CA ASN A 1030 34.32 25.28 -33.96
C ASN A 1030 34.30 26.81 -33.99
N LEU A 1031 33.39 27.44 -33.24
CA LEU A 1031 33.18 28.89 -33.24
C LEU A 1031 33.76 29.59 -32.00
N TYR A 1032 33.81 28.88 -30.87
CA TYR A 1032 34.15 29.44 -29.57
C TYR A 1032 35.27 28.68 -28.88
N ASP A 1033 35.96 29.33 -27.94
CA ASP A 1033 36.98 28.67 -27.12
C ASP A 1033 36.32 27.61 -26.22
N ARG A 1034 36.89 26.41 -26.18
CA ARG A 1034 36.37 25.27 -25.40
C ARG A 1034 36.06 25.61 -23.95
N SER A 1035 36.89 26.43 -23.29
CA SER A 1035 36.69 26.83 -21.89
C SER A 1035 35.51 27.79 -21.68
N SER A 1036 34.90 28.31 -22.76
CA SER A 1036 33.74 29.19 -22.73
C SER A 1036 32.44 28.49 -23.10
N VAL A 1037 32.49 27.18 -23.38
CA VAL A 1037 31.36 26.35 -23.81
C VAL A 1037 30.94 25.40 -22.68
N GLY A 1038 29.64 25.34 -22.40
CA GLY A 1038 29.06 24.44 -21.40
C GLY A 1038 27.76 23.78 -21.89
N VAL A 1039 27.34 22.73 -21.17
CA VAL A 1039 26.05 22.04 -21.37
C VAL A 1039 25.22 22.16 -20.09
N LEU A 1040 23.98 22.59 -20.19
CA LEU A 1040 23.00 22.60 -19.10
C LEU A 1040 21.95 21.54 -19.39
N LEU A 1041 21.80 20.56 -18.49
CA LEU A 1041 20.79 19.52 -18.59
C LEU A 1041 19.67 19.79 -17.58
N LEU A 1042 18.45 19.94 -18.08
CA LEU A 1042 17.23 20.16 -17.32
C LEU A 1042 16.25 19.02 -17.63
N ALA A 1043 16.37 17.94 -16.87
CA ALA A 1043 15.57 16.73 -17.01
C ALA A 1043 15.32 16.11 -15.62
N ASP A 1044 14.40 15.16 -15.51
CA ASP A 1044 14.24 14.39 -14.29
C ASP A 1044 15.48 13.53 -13.97
N HIS A 1045 15.54 12.98 -12.77
CA HIS A 1045 16.64 12.13 -12.30
C HIS A 1045 16.93 10.90 -13.16
N THR A 1046 15.91 10.27 -13.73
CA THR A 1046 16.05 9.07 -14.56
C THR A 1046 16.59 9.42 -15.95
N ASP A 1047 16.00 10.40 -16.61
CA ASP A 1047 16.47 10.93 -17.90
C ASP A 1047 17.86 11.50 -17.79
N THR A 1048 18.18 12.18 -16.67
CA THR A 1048 19.51 12.72 -16.44
C THR A 1048 20.57 11.62 -16.42
N ALA A 1049 20.30 10.51 -15.73
CA ALA A 1049 21.22 9.37 -15.69
C ALA A 1049 21.39 8.73 -17.09
N SER A 1050 20.28 8.52 -17.81
CA SER A 1050 20.30 7.93 -19.16
C SER A 1050 21.03 8.81 -20.18
N ILE A 1051 20.75 10.13 -20.21
CA ILE A 1051 21.42 11.09 -21.11
C ILE A 1051 22.91 11.17 -20.81
N LEU A 1052 23.33 11.17 -19.55
CA LEU A 1052 24.75 11.16 -19.18
C LEU A 1052 25.44 9.85 -19.58
N GLY A 1053 24.76 8.71 -19.42
CA GLY A 1053 25.26 7.41 -19.85
C GLY A 1053 25.52 7.37 -21.36
N GLU A 1054 24.52 7.74 -22.15
CA GLU A 1054 24.62 7.81 -23.61
C GLU A 1054 25.68 8.83 -24.08
N ALA A 1055 25.83 9.95 -23.37
CA ALA A 1055 26.84 10.97 -23.70
C ALA A 1055 28.29 10.47 -23.57
N LEU A 1056 28.54 9.34 -22.90
CA LEU A 1056 29.87 8.70 -22.82
C LEU A 1056 30.39 8.34 -24.21
N TYR A 1057 29.48 7.93 -25.10
CA TYR A 1057 29.81 7.40 -26.42
C TYR A 1057 29.95 8.49 -27.49
N GLN A 1058 29.76 9.77 -27.13
CA GLN A 1058 29.95 10.90 -28.02
C GLN A 1058 31.27 11.64 -27.75
N ASN A 1059 31.95 12.03 -28.83
CA ASN A 1059 33.31 12.55 -28.74
C ASN A 1059 33.39 14.00 -28.24
N ASN A 1060 32.42 14.87 -28.59
CA ASN A 1060 32.53 16.30 -28.29
C ASN A 1060 31.91 16.66 -26.92
N LEU A 1061 30.86 15.94 -26.51
CA LEU A 1061 30.16 16.14 -25.23
C LEU A 1061 31.08 16.04 -24.00
N GLN A 1062 32.12 15.21 -24.09
CA GLN A 1062 33.14 15.02 -23.05
C GLN A 1062 34.10 16.23 -22.91
N TYR A 1063 34.00 17.24 -23.80
CA TYR A 1063 34.90 18.39 -23.81
C TYR A 1063 34.33 19.66 -23.17
N ALA A 1064 33.05 19.69 -22.86
CA ALA A 1064 32.40 20.80 -22.18
C ALA A 1064 32.15 20.47 -20.71
N ASN A 1065 32.06 21.50 -19.86
CA ASN A 1065 31.55 21.31 -18.51
C ASN A 1065 30.03 21.16 -18.54
N TRP A 1066 29.50 20.22 -17.76
CA TRP A 1066 28.06 20.00 -17.65
C TRP A 1066 27.52 20.57 -16.34
N TYR A 1067 26.29 21.07 -16.39
CA TYR A 1067 25.59 21.69 -15.26
C TYR A 1067 24.16 21.17 -15.21
N GLY A 1068 23.58 21.12 -14.01
CA GLY A 1068 22.18 20.77 -13.79
C GLY A 1068 21.64 21.40 -12.51
N VAL A 1069 20.34 21.26 -12.30
CA VAL A 1069 19.65 21.66 -11.08
C VAL A 1069 18.66 20.56 -10.69
N SER A 1070 18.50 20.29 -9.39
CA SER A 1070 17.53 19.34 -8.89
C SER A 1070 16.83 19.89 -7.64
N THR A 1071 15.53 19.63 -7.53
CA THR A 1071 14.70 19.91 -6.36
C THR A 1071 14.60 18.71 -5.41
N ASP A 1072 14.94 17.51 -5.89
CA ASP A 1072 14.73 16.24 -5.18
C ASP A 1072 15.98 15.72 -4.45
N GLY A 1073 17.09 16.46 -4.53
CA GLY A 1073 18.35 16.12 -3.89
C GLY A 1073 19.48 15.83 -4.87
N VAL A 1074 20.52 15.15 -4.39
CA VAL A 1074 21.58 14.62 -5.26
C VAL A 1074 21.04 13.42 -6.02
N LEU A 1075 21.02 13.49 -7.36
CA LEU A 1075 20.47 12.50 -8.30
C LEU A 1075 21.12 11.12 -8.06
N PRO A 1076 20.44 10.18 -7.36
CA PRO A 1076 21.05 8.93 -6.96
C PRO A 1076 21.24 7.97 -8.14
N ASP A 1077 20.38 8.03 -9.16
CA ASP A 1077 20.40 7.13 -10.32
C ASP A 1077 21.66 7.24 -11.15
N ILE A 1078 22.32 8.40 -11.11
CA ILE A 1078 23.63 8.57 -11.73
C ILE A 1078 24.66 7.62 -11.10
N LEU A 1079 24.58 7.34 -9.79
CA LEU A 1079 25.51 6.42 -9.12
C LEU A 1079 25.23 4.94 -9.43
N TYR A 1080 24.01 4.61 -9.89
CA TYR A 1080 23.65 3.25 -10.31
C TYR A 1080 24.06 2.96 -11.76
N ASN A 1081 24.28 3.98 -12.58
CA ASN A 1081 24.75 3.85 -13.96
C ASN A 1081 26.25 4.17 -14.07
N PRO A 1082 27.14 3.18 -14.27
CA PRO A 1082 28.59 3.40 -14.31
C PRO A 1082 29.05 4.31 -15.46
N ASP A 1083 28.34 4.31 -16.59
CA ASP A 1083 28.63 5.18 -17.73
C ASP A 1083 28.24 6.62 -17.45
N ALA A 1084 27.10 6.82 -16.77
CA ALA A 1084 26.70 8.14 -16.27
C ALA A 1084 27.70 8.68 -15.24
N VAL A 1085 28.19 7.84 -14.31
CA VAL A 1085 29.29 8.20 -13.39
C VAL A 1085 30.54 8.62 -14.17
N ALA A 1086 30.90 7.87 -15.21
CA ALA A 1086 32.08 8.15 -16.02
C ALA A 1086 31.95 9.49 -16.76
N THR A 1087 30.83 9.73 -17.43
CA THR A 1087 30.55 11.01 -18.10
C THR A 1087 30.52 12.15 -17.09
N ALA A 1088 29.77 12.02 -15.99
CA ALA A 1088 29.66 13.07 -14.97
C ALA A 1088 31.04 13.45 -14.39
N THR A 1089 31.92 12.47 -14.21
CA THR A 1089 33.31 12.69 -13.76
C THR A 1089 34.14 13.39 -14.85
N ASN A 1090 34.05 12.94 -16.10
CA ASN A 1090 34.81 13.49 -17.23
C ASN A 1090 34.43 14.94 -17.55
N THR A 1091 33.15 15.28 -17.38
CA THR A 1091 32.58 16.60 -17.72
C THR A 1091 32.48 17.55 -16.52
N ASN A 1092 32.99 17.17 -15.35
CA ASN A 1092 32.83 17.91 -14.10
C ASN A 1092 31.36 18.27 -13.79
N PHE A 1093 30.43 17.35 -14.08
CA PHE A 1093 28.99 17.59 -13.96
C PHE A 1093 28.63 18.13 -12.57
N ALA A 1094 28.15 19.38 -12.55
CA ALA A 1094 27.83 20.11 -11.34
C ALA A 1094 26.32 20.28 -11.21
N VAL A 1095 25.73 19.75 -10.15
CA VAL A 1095 24.29 19.86 -9.87
C VAL A 1095 24.07 20.81 -8.70
N ALA A 1096 23.20 21.79 -8.89
CA ALA A 1096 22.69 22.65 -7.83
C ALA A 1096 21.46 22.01 -7.18
N VAL A 1097 21.46 21.95 -5.85
CA VAL A 1097 20.36 21.44 -5.02
C VAL A 1097 20.09 22.47 -3.92
N PRO A 1098 18.85 22.75 -3.51
CA PRO A 1098 18.60 23.58 -2.34
C PRO A 1098 19.46 23.12 -1.15
N ALA A 1099 20.16 24.05 -0.51
CA ALA A 1099 21.14 23.72 0.50
C ALA A 1099 20.46 23.19 1.77
N ILE A 1100 20.95 22.04 2.25
CA ILE A 1100 20.52 21.48 3.53
C ILE A 1100 21.64 21.81 4.54
N PRO A 1101 21.34 22.52 5.64
CA PRO A 1101 22.35 22.86 6.64
C PRO A 1101 23.04 21.63 7.23
N LYS A 1102 24.24 21.82 7.78
CA LYS A 1102 25.04 20.70 8.34
C LYS A 1102 24.63 20.27 9.75
N ASP A 1103 23.81 21.06 10.43
CA ASP A 1103 23.39 20.88 11.82
C ASP A 1103 22.01 20.23 11.98
N VAL A 1104 21.42 19.72 10.89
CA VAL A 1104 20.14 19.00 10.92
C VAL A 1104 20.30 17.48 10.95
N ASP A 1105 21.48 16.96 11.33
CA ASP A 1105 21.75 15.51 11.32
C ASP A 1105 20.73 14.72 12.18
N GLU A 1106 20.33 15.28 13.32
CA GLU A 1106 19.30 14.71 14.20
C GLU A 1106 17.93 14.69 13.52
N LEU A 1107 17.49 15.83 12.98
CA LEU A 1107 16.22 15.93 12.23
C LEU A 1107 16.22 15.03 10.99
N LYS A 1108 17.36 14.91 10.30
CA LYS A 1108 17.54 14.02 9.15
C LYS A 1108 17.43 12.56 9.55
N ALA A 1109 17.98 12.18 10.71
CA ALA A 1109 17.86 10.83 11.26
C ALA A 1109 16.41 10.53 11.64
N ILE A 1110 15.72 11.46 12.30
CA ILE A 1110 14.30 11.38 12.64
C ILE A 1110 13.46 11.19 11.38
N LEU A 1111 13.57 12.11 10.42
CA LEU A 1111 12.82 12.03 9.16
C LEU A 1111 13.09 10.72 8.44
N ARG A 1112 14.35 10.28 8.33
CA ARG A 1112 14.68 9.01 7.68
C ARG A 1112 14.06 7.80 8.38
N MET A 1113 14.12 7.77 9.72
CA MET A 1113 13.52 6.68 10.52
C MET A 1113 12.00 6.62 10.34
N VAL A 1114 11.38 7.79 10.22
CA VAL A 1114 9.93 7.92 10.19
C VAL A 1114 9.33 7.76 8.77
N ILE A 1115 10.09 8.14 7.73
CA ILE A 1115 9.64 8.05 6.32
C ILE A 1115 10.19 6.83 5.57
N GLY A 1116 11.18 6.11 6.11
CA GLY A 1116 11.76 4.90 5.50
C GLY A 1116 12.72 5.16 4.32
N PHE A 1117 12.95 6.42 3.95
CA PHE A 1117 13.92 6.81 2.92
C PHE A 1117 14.65 8.10 3.31
N THR A 1118 15.71 8.46 2.56
CA THR A 1118 16.45 9.70 2.85
C THR A 1118 15.62 10.92 2.43
N PRO A 1119 15.32 11.87 3.34
CA PRO A 1119 14.53 13.05 2.99
C PRO A 1119 15.26 13.94 1.98
N SER A 1120 14.53 14.50 1.03
CA SER A 1120 15.02 15.55 0.13
C SER A 1120 14.92 16.94 0.78
N SER A 1121 15.36 17.97 0.06
CA SER A 1121 15.18 19.37 0.49
C SER A 1121 13.72 19.77 0.76
N ASP A 1122 12.75 19.06 0.16
CA ASP A 1122 11.33 19.39 0.29
C ASP A 1122 10.79 19.22 1.71
N ALA A 1123 11.28 18.23 2.45
CA ALA A 1123 10.91 18.06 3.86
C ALA A 1123 11.29 19.31 4.68
N TYR A 1124 12.50 19.83 4.45
CA TYR A 1124 13.02 21.00 5.17
C TYR A 1124 12.37 22.31 4.70
N LEU A 1125 12.05 22.43 3.41
CA LEU A 1125 11.30 23.57 2.88
C LEU A 1125 9.86 23.60 3.42
N MET A 1126 9.23 22.44 3.55
CA MET A 1126 7.90 22.33 4.14
C MET A 1126 7.93 22.58 5.65
N HIS A 1127 8.98 22.15 6.35
CA HIS A 1127 9.23 22.52 7.74
C HIS A 1127 9.33 24.05 7.90
N ASP A 1128 10.06 24.74 7.02
CA ASP A 1128 10.15 26.21 7.05
C ASP A 1128 8.82 26.90 6.73
N ALA A 1129 8.03 26.34 5.80
CA ALA A 1129 6.69 26.82 5.51
C ALA A 1129 5.75 26.70 6.70
N ALA A 1130 5.76 25.53 7.36
CA ALA A 1130 5.01 25.30 8.58
C ALA A 1130 5.48 26.22 9.71
N THR A 1131 6.79 26.43 9.86
CA THR A 1131 7.37 27.34 10.86
C THR A 1131 6.92 28.78 10.64
N LEU A 1132 6.92 29.27 9.40
CA LEU A 1132 6.46 30.63 9.08
C LEU A 1132 4.97 30.81 9.38
N LEU A 1133 4.14 29.86 8.94
CA LEU A 1133 2.69 29.92 9.15
C LEU A 1133 2.33 29.82 10.64
N SER A 1134 2.85 28.82 11.34
CA SER A 1134 2.62 28.63 12.77
C SER A 1134 3.05 29.85 13.57
N THR A 1135 4.27 30.36 13.36
CA THR A 1135 4.75 31.57 14.05
C THR A 1135 3.85 32.78 13.80
N THR A 1136 3.32 32.91 12.58
CA THR A 1136 2.38 33.99 12.24
C THR A 1136 1.07 33.86 13.03
N ILE A 1137 0.49 32.66 13.07
CA ILE A 1137 -0.74 32.37 13.83
C ILE A 1137 -0.49 32.60 15.33
N ILE A 1138 0.67 32.21 15.83
CA ILE A 1138 1.04 32.42 17.25
C ILE A 1138 1.11 33.90 17.58
N GLN A 1139 1.77 34.69 16.72
CA GLN A 1139 1.88 36.13 16.90
C GLN A 1139 0.53 36.87 16.79
N LEU A 1140 -0.41 36.27 16.06
CA LEU A 1140 -1.81 36.67 15.94
C LEU A 1140 -2.68 36.20 17.12
N ASN A 1141 -2.08 35.58 18.14
CA ASN A 1141 -2.77 35.01 19.30
C ASN A 1141 -3.84 33.98 18.91
N GLY A 1142 -3.52 33.17 17.90
CA GLY A 1142 -4.31 32.06 17.44
C GLY A 1142 -5.32 32.38 16.31
N ASP A 1143 -5.34 33.62 15.82
CA ASP A 1143 -6.14 33.96 14.63
C ASP A 1143 -5.45 33.41 13.36
N SER A 1144 -6.09 32.42 12.74
CA SER A 1144 -5.64 31.75 11.50
C SER A 1144 -6.42 32.19 10.26
N THR A 1145 -7.19 33.28 10.34
CA THR A 1145 -7.95 33.78 9.19
C THR A 1145 -7.02 34.27 8.09
N ALA A 1146 -7.34 33.93 6.84
CA ALA A 1146 -6.48 34.28 5.70
C ALA A 1146 -6.14 35.78 5.61
N PRO A 1147 -7.07 36.72 5.84
CA PRO A 1147 -6.74 38.15 5.79
C PRO A 1147 -5.74 38.58 6.87
N ALA A 1148 -5.86 38.03 8.09
CA ALA A 1148 -4.95 38.36 9.19
C ALA A 1148 -3.54 37.79 8.93
N VAL A 1149 -3.46 36.54 8.46
CA VAL A 1149 -2.20 35.90 8.11
C VAL A 1149 -1.53 36.62 6.94
N ALA A 1150 -2.26 36.97 5.89
CA ALA A 1150 -1.71 37.67 4.72
C ALA A 1150 -1.18 39.08 5.06
N GLU A 1151 -1.79 39.77 6.03
CA GLU A 1151 -1.32 41.09 6.47
C GLU A 1151 -0.02 41.00 7.30
N ILE A 1152 0.08 40.02 8.20
CA ILE A 1152 1.16 39.96 9.20
C ILE A 1152 2.36 39.13 8.74
N MET A 1153 2.13 38.03 8.00
CA MET A 1153 3.19 37.09 7.61
C MET A 1153 4.39 37.78 6.93
N PRO A 1154 4.22 38.68 5.94
CA PRO A 1154 5.36 39.31 5.27
C PRO A 1154 6.22 40.18 6.20
N LEU A 1155 5.61 40.76 7.24
CA LEU A 1155 6.32 41.57 8.23
C LEU A 1155 7.16 40.70 9.16
N LEU A 1156 6.64 39.54 9.57
CA LEU A 1156 7.37 38.60 10.43
C LEU A 1156 8.48 37.90 9.66
N ALA A 1157 8.21 37.49 8.42
CA ALA A 1157 9.16 36.80 7.57
C ALA A 1157 10.49 37.56 7.42
N ALA A 1158 10.46 38.89 7.44
CA ALA A 1158 11.65 39.74 7.33
C ALA A 1158 12.70 39.51 8.44
N ASP A 1159 12.27 39.06 9.62
CA ASP A 1159 13.12 38.84 10.80
C ASP A 1159 13.26 37.35 11.16
N LEU A 1160 12.60 36.44 10.41
CA LEU A 1160 12.62 35.00 10.66
C LEU A 1160 13.65 34.27 9.80
N ALA A 1161 14.24 33.23 10.38
CA ALA A 1161 15.07 32.26 9.68
C ALA A 1161 14.57 30.85 10.02
N GLY A 1162 14.35 30.06 8.98
CA GLY A 1162 14.07 28.64 9.11
C GLY A 1162 15.35 27.82 9.03
N ILE A 1163 15.19 26.51 8.92
CA ILE A 1163 16.27 25.55 8.69
C ILE A 1163 17.03 25.93 7.43
N THR A 1164 16.34 26.15 6.31
CA THR A 1164 16.98 26.41 5.02
C THR A 1164 17.47 27.87 4.84
N GLY A 1165 17.48 28.66 5.93
CA GLY A 1165 17.99 30.03 5.96
C GLY A 1165 16.90 31.11 6.14
N PRO A 1166 17.21 32.39 5.84
CA PRO A 1166 16.26 33.51 6.01
C PRO A 1166 14.95 33.30 5.26
N LEU A 1167 13.82 33.69 5.87
CA LEU A 1167 12.48 33.53 5.30
C LEU A 1167 11.90 34.82 4.72
N ALA A 1168 12.69 35.90 4.70
CA ALA A 1168 12.27 37.21 4.21
C ALA A 1168 11.61 37.13 2.83
N LEU A 1169 10.48 37.84 2.66
CA LEU A 1169 9.69 37.81 1.43
C LEU A 1169 9.84 39.10 0.61
N GLU A 1170 9.88 38.95 -0.71
CA GLU A 1170 9.68 40.02 -1.68
C GLU A 1170 8.61 39.59 -2.70
N ASN A 1171 7.53 40.36 -2.83
CA ASN A 1171 6.37 40.01 -3.68
C ASN A 1171 5.84 38.57 -3.42
N ASN A 1172 5.64 38.24 -2.15
CA ASN A 1172 5.21 36.91 -1.67
C ASN A 1172 6.09 35.73 -2.09
N GLN A 1173 7.32 35.98 -2.53
CA GLN A 1173 8.34 34.96 -2.76
C GLN A 1173 9.44 35.13 -1.73
N ARG A 1174 10.05 34.02 -1.33
CA ARG A 1174 11.28 34.05 -0.55
C ARG A 1174 12.35 34.84 -1.30
N LEU A 1175 13.01 35.76 -0.59
CA LEU A 1175 13.98 36.70 -1.16
C LEU A 1175 15.34 36.03 -1.45
N THR A 1176 15.74 35.07 -0.60
CA THR A 1176 17.02 34.36 -0.72
C THR A 1176 16.86 32.89 -0.37
N LEU A 1177 17.47 32.02 -1.15
CA LEU A 1177 17.60 30.60 -0.86
C LEU A 1177 18.97 30.12 -1.35
N SER A 1178 19.72 29.44 -0.49
CA SER A 1178 21.03 28.93 -0.84
C SER A 1178 20.95 27.59 -1.57
N HIS A 1179 21.88 27.33 -2.49
CA HIS A 1179 22.04 26.05 -3.18
C HIS A 1179 23.41 25.44 -2.93
N ASP A 1180 23.42 24.17 -2.58
CA ASP A 1180 24.62 23.35 -2.53
C ASP A 1180 24.97 22.82 -3.93
N ILE A 1181 26.25 22.95 -4.29
CA ILE A 1181 26.76 22.49 -5.58
C ILE A 1181 27.51 21.18 -5.37
N TRP A 1182 26.98 20.12 -5.96
CA TRP A 1182 27.51 18.77 -5.84
C TRP A 1182 28.19 18.33 -7.13
N ARG A 1183 29.25 17.53 -7.00
CA ARG A 1183 29.94 16.85 -8.12
C ARG A 1183 30.26 15.42 -7.73
N ILE A 1184 30.41 14.54 -8.72
CA ILE A 1184 30.90 13.19 -8.51
C ILE A 1184 32.44 13.21 -8.46
N VAL A 1185 33.00 12.70 -7.36
CA VAL A 1185 34.44 12.54 -7.15
C VAL A 1185 34.67 11.17 -6.51
N ASP A 1186 35.54 10.36 -7.12
CA ASP A 1186 35.80 8.97 -6.72
C ASP A 1186 34.53 8.10 -6.61
N GLY A 1187 33.59 8.30 -7.55
CA GLY A 1187 32.33 7.55 -7.62
C GLY A 1187 31.31 7.92 -6.54
N LYS A 1188 31.47 9.07 -5.87
CA LYS A 1188 30.53 9.55 -4.84
C LYS A 1188 30.22 11.03 -5.02
N TRP A 1189 28.99 11.42 -4.69
CA TRP A 1189 28.62 12.82 -4.57
C TRP A 1189 29.44 13.51 -3.47
N GLN A 1190 30.09 14.62 -3.82
CA GLN A 1190 30.85 15.47 -2.91
C GLN A 1190 30.44 16.93 -3.06
N LEU A 1191 30.08 17.55 -1.93
CA LEU A 1191 29.76 18.96 -1.85
C LEU A 1191 30.99 19.80 -2.18
N GLN A 1192 30.88 20.67 -3.18
CA GLN A 1192 31.97 21.54 -3.62
C GLN A 1192 31.92 22.91 -2.93
N LYS A 1193 30.75 23.54 -2.96
CA LYS A 1193 30.50 24.88 -2.40
C LYS A 1193 29.00 25.09 -2.22
N THR A 1194 28.64 26.11 -1.45
CA THR A 1194 27.27 26.60 -1.31
C THR A 1194 27.19 28.00 -1.92
N ILE A 1195 26.19 28.25 -2.76
CA ILE A 1195 25.89 29.56 -3.36
C ILE A 1195 24.71 30.16 -2.59
N PRO A 1196 24.85 31.35 -1.98
CA PRO A 1196 23.78 31.97 -1.21
C PRO A 1196 22.71 32.67 -2.05
#